data_AF-A0A409VHW2-F1
#
_entry.id   AF-A0A409VHW2-F1
#
_cell.length_a   1.000
_cell.length_b   1.000
_cell.length_c   1.000
_cell.angle_alpha   90.00
_cell.angle_beta   90.00
_cell.angle_gamma   90.00
#
_symmetry.space_group_name_H-M   'P 1'
#
loop_
_entity.id
_entity.type
_entity.pdbx_description
1 polymer ?
#
loop_
_entity_poly.entity_id
_entity_poly.type
_entity_poly.pdbx_seq_one_letter_code
_entity_poly.pdbx_strand_id
1 'polypeptide(L)'
;MSELSGTWYNELGSIMVLIADGAGGLNGKYYSAVGKAEDFYILTGRYDTDVASDKGTSVGWVVSWRNAKLNAHSTATWSGQYFGGSNETILTQWLLTRSSTADSVWNSTNVGANTFRRSPPNAAGVVIAEEKSSDLSPVQTLPFDVLFEIFLHVNQQAEKHFPKAWLDSNTNTDANLLNITELSSNQDGNRTAPEYRLLSPLEVPLLLCHVCSSWRTTTLAIPALWDSVYLPITYVVMPQPLRANRGTSGFKKLRSEARGGERVPVMANSLEKRSVQMVEWWEHTFLRHLTSKLFIFSGLDSAASALWAPSILLRRGQQADDLPPNHSSTYRAPFQVFPLARFFSSTFFRLSKRIDINNLDRDVLELMHAAPASSSPFPYLVELRIRKLIYRRGNGERSDYTFPPSPSLRRLYASGHCENAIRMNGSANPLFPWSQLDRLSLSGVLQHDTWMKLLESCACINALAINPLPVRFDKSNLKDSHQPIYVRNLRRLVVGCRRFSIPMPFDEFIFTNLTSLRIVRTDKNDDWFESFHDIERFLNATPNLQELYFTGSLLFYQAFHFPFDNTPPPPTESRLSALVPHLRLMVISDVDAEYGLAAENIIGFLGSEWLCSGWDVAKSDSHKKISRTLEMYLISFKDEDIFAEVNISKVRHHFEELQSCHPAFDRLAVYEAPAAHDSDRLQAFDLDNLDNGWHVI
;
A
#
# COMPACT_ATOMS: atom_id res chain seq x y z
N MET A 1 29.00 -48.97 -31.27
CA MET A 1 27.90 -48.47 -30.41
C MET A 1 28.36 -47.17 -29.79
N SER A 2 27.49 -46.17 -29.70
CA SER A 2 27.82 -44.90 -29.02
C SER A 2 28.19 -45.18 -27.56
N GLU A 3 29.22 -44.48 -27.06
CA GLU A 3 29.67 -44.56 -25.67
C GLU A 3 28.52 -44.32 -24.69
N LEU A 4 27.52 -43.50 -25.05
CA LEU A 4 26.35 -43.21 -24.23
C LEU A 4 25.51 -44.47 -23.86
N SER A 5 25.61 -45.55 -24.64
CA SER A 5 24.87 -46.79 -24.38
C SER A 5 25.37 -47.50 -23.11
N GLY A 6 24.47 -48.18 -22.41
CA GLY A 6 24.77 -49.03 -21.25
C GLY A 6 23.96 -48.67 -20.01
N THR A 7 24.42 -49.15 -18.86
CA THR A 7 23.74 -48.94 -17.58
C THR A 7 24.29 -47.71 -16.86
N TRP A 8 23.38 -46.95 -16.29
CA TRP A 8 23.60 -45.68 -15.60
C TRP A 8 22.86 -45.68 -14.27
N TYR A 9 23.47 -45.08 -13.24
CA TYR A 9 22.91 -44.96 -11.90
C TYR A 9 22.90 -43.50 -11.47
N ASN A 10 21.79 -43.00 -10.94
CA ASN A 10 21.78 -41.69 -10.30
C ASN A 10 22.17 -41.77 -8.81
N GLU A 11 22.30 -40.61 -8.18
CA GLU A 11 22.62 -40.46 -6.78
C GLU A 11 21.60 -41.10 -5.81
N LEU A 12 20.36 -41.30 -6.27
CA LEU A 12 19.28 -41.94 -5.50
C LEU A 12 19.20 -43.46 -5.71
N GLY A 13 20.14 -44.05 -6.46
CA GLY A 13 20.15 -45.49 -6.74
C GLY A 13 19.19 -45.96 -7.85
N SER A 14 18.54 -45.03 -8.56
CA SER A 14 17.74 -45.36 -9.74
C SER A 14 18.62 -45.82 -10.89
N ILE A 15 18.14 -46.78 -11.69
CA ILE A 15 18.89 -47.43 -12.75
C ILE A 15 18.30 -47.08 -14.11
N MET A 16 19.14 -46.66 -15.04
CA MET A 16 18.78 -46.39 -16.43
C MET A 16 19.59 -47.28 -17.36
N VAL A 17 18.91 -48.10 -18.16
CA VAL A 17 19.53 -48.91 -19.23
C VAL A 17 19.23 -48.22 -20.55
N LEU A 18 20.26 -47.62 -21.15
CA LEU A 18 20.15 -46.75 -22.31
C LEU A 18 20.78 -47.37 -23.55
N ILE A 19 20.11 -47.26 -24.69
CA ILE A 19 20.57 -47.71 -25.99
C ILE A 19 20.55 -46.51 -26.94
N ALA A 20 21.72 -46.11 -27.42
CA ALA A 20 21.87 -45.09 -28.44
C ALA A 20 22.04 -45.74 -29.82
N ASP A 21 21.15 -45.39 -30.76
CA ASP A 21 21.04 -46.06 -32.07
C ASP A 21 22.10 -45.62 -33.10
N GLY A 22 22.92 -44.60 -32.78
CA GLY A 22 23.90 -44.01 -33.68
C GLY A 22 23.33 -42.96 -34.65
N ALA A 23 22.00 -42.84 -34.75
CA ALA A 23 21.26 -41.86 -35.56
C ALA A 23 20.60 -40.76 -34.68
N GLY A 24 21.09 -40.61 -33.45
CA GLY A 24 20.63 -39.62 -32.48
C GLY A 24 19.39 -40.05 -31.69
N GLY A 25 18.89 -41.28 -31.86
CA GLY A 25 17.78 -41.83 -31.09
C GLY A 25 18.26 -42.53 -29.82
N LEU A 26 17.47 -42.37 -28.75
CA LEU A 26 17.65 -43.07 -27.49
C LEU A 26 16.42 -43.91 -27.18
N ASN A 27 16.65 -45.15 -26.79
CA ASN A 27 15.62 -46.06 -26.28
C ASN A 27 16.15 -46.79 -25.06
N GLY A 28 15.28 -47.19 -24.14
CA GLY A 28 15.75 -47.87 -22.94
C GLY A 28 14.68 -48.18 -21.90
N LYS A 29 15.17 -48.51 -20.72
CA LYS A 29 14.37 -48.79 -19.52
C LYS A 29 14.87 -47.94 -18.36
N TYR A 30 13.94 -47.39 -17.59
CA TYR A 30 14.23 -46.66 -16.37
C TYR A 30 13.58 -47.34 -15.16
N TYR A 31 14.37 -47.63 -14.14
CA TYR A 31 13.96 -48.23 -12.87
C TYR A 31 14.15 -47.16 -11.79
N SER A 32 13.05 -46.57 -11.30
CA SER A 32 13.12 -45.59 -10.23
C SER A 32 13.30 -46.27 -8.88
N ALA A 33 14.25 -45.80 -8.08
CA ALA A 33 14.42 -46.23 -6.69
C ALA A 33 13.48 -45.49 -5.72
N VAL A 34 12.90 -44.36 -6.16
CA VAL A 34 12.06 -43.47 -5.34
C VAL A 34 10.70 -43.21 -5.98
N GLY A 35 9.77 -42.75 -5.15
CA GLY A 35 8.42 -42.37 -5.58
C GLY A 35 7.50 -43.57 -5.82
N LYS A 36 6.33 -43.30 -6.41
CA LYS A 36 5.35 -44.33 -6.76
C LYS A 36 5.73 -44.95 -8.11
N ALA A 37 6.69 -45.87 -8.07
CA ALA A 37 7.22 -46.56 -9.24
C ALA A 37 7.45 -48.04 -8.91
N GLU A 38 7.05 -48.93 -9.81
CA GLU A 38 7.26 -50.37 -9.64
C GLU A 38 7.76 -50.96 -10.96
N ASP A 39 8.85 -51.74 -10.92
CA ASP A 39 9.50 -52.30 -12.11
C ASP A 39 10.06 -51.21 -13.06
N PHE A 40 10.33 -51.54 -14.33
CA PHE A 40 10.80 -50.57 -15.31
C PHE A 40 9.68 -49.80 -16.02
N TYR A 41 10.06 -48.62 -16.51
CA TYR A 41 9.30 -47.80 -17.42
C TYR A 41 10.08 -47.61 -18.72
N ILE A 42 9.35 -47.46 -19.83
CA ILE A 42 9.96 -47.23 -21.14
C ILE A 42 10.52 -45.81 -21.19
N LEU A 43 11.77 -45.70 -21.65
CA LEU A 43 12.46 -44.45 -21.90
C LEU A 43 12.69 -44.29 -23.39
N THR A 44 12.43 -43.09 -23.91
CA THR A 44 12.75 -42.70 -25.29
C THR A 44 13.30 -41.28 -25.32
N GLY A 45 14.19 -40.96 -26.25
CA GLY A 45 14.84 -39.65 -26.28
C GLY A 45 15.68 -39.38 -27.53
N ARG A 46 16.45 -38.30 -27.46
CA ARG A 46 17.38 -37.89 -28.52
C ARG A 46 18.71 -37.43 -27.91
N TYR A 47 19.76 -37.51 -28.72
CA TYR A 47 21.07 -36.95 -28.38
C TYR A 47 21.74 -36.38 -29.64
N ASP A 48 22.70 -35.49 -29.42
CA ASP A 48 23.52 -34.93 -30.49
C ASP A 48 24.58 -35.94 -30.97
N THR A 49 24.61 -36.21 -32.28
CA THR A 49 25.55 -37.16 -32.89
C THR A 49 26.84 -36.51 -33.39
N ASP A 50 26.91 -35.19 -33.44
CA ASP A 50 28.03 -34.44 -34.05
C ASP A 50 28.54 -33.34 -33.11
N VAL A 51 29.16 -33.78 -32.01
CA VAL A 51 29.57 -32.91 -30.91
C VAL A 51 31.00 -32.42 -31.09
N ALA A 52 31.24 -31.14 -30.84
CA ALA A 52 32.59 -30.59 -30.79
C ALA A 52 33.44 -31.28 -29.72
N SER A 53 34.73 -31.53 -30.02
CA SER A 53 35.62 -32.39 -29.23
C SER A 53 35.89 -31.94 -27.78
N ASP A 54 35.52 -30.70 -27.41
CA ASP A 54 35.70 -30.12 -26.08
C ASP A 54 34.36 -29.84 -25.35
N LYS A 55 33.22 -30.30 -25.89
CA LYS A 55 31.88 -30.05 -25.33
C LYS A 55 31.19 -31.32 -24.88
N GLY A 56 30.27 -31.19 -23.93
CA GLY A 56 29.37 -32.27 -23.55
C GLY A 56 28.34 -32.55 -24.64
N THR A 57 27.97 -33.81 -24.83
CA THR A 57 26.95 -34.24 -25.78
C THR A 57 25.57 -33.89 -25.25
N SER A 58 24.85 -32.98 -25.91
CA SER A 58 23.47 -32.65 -25.54
C SER A 58 22.57 -33.89 -25.64
N VAL A 59 21.78 -34.14 -24.60
CA VAL A 59 20.93 -35.32 -24.47
C VAL A 59 19.64 -35.00 -23.74
N GLY A 60 18.55 -35.64 -24.15
CA GLY A 60 17.30 -35.61 -23.41
C GLY A 60 16.41 -36.81 -23.67
N TRP A 61 15.63 -37.18 -22.67
CA TRP A 61 14.70 -38.31 -22.76
C TRP A 61 13.44 -38.07 -21.93
N VAL A 62 12.42 -38.88 -22.18
CA VAL A 62 11.14 -38.86 -21.49
C VAL A 62 10.81 -40.24 -20.94
N VAL A 63 10.19 -40.26 -19.76
CA VAL A 63 9.60 -41.44 -19.13
C VAL A 63 8.18 -41.09 -18.72
N SER A 64 7.21 -41.82 -19.23
CA SER A 64 5.84 -41.80 -18.72
C SER A 64 5.71 -42.86 -17.62
N TRP A 65 5.23 -42.46 -16.45
CA TRP A 65 5.13 -43.33 -15.28
C TRP A 65 3.90 -44.26 -15.35
N ARG A 66 3.83 -45.02 -16.44
CA ARG A 66 2.82 -46.04 -16.71
C ARG A 66 3.49 -47.29 -17.27
N ASN A 67 3.26 -48.42 -16.61
CA ASN A 67 3.61 -49.74 -17.11
C ASN A 67 2.48 -50.74 -16.80
N ALA A 68 2.77 -52.04 -16.88
CA ALA A 68 1.78 -53.08 -16.62
C ALA A 68 1.36 -53.18 -15.14
N LYS A 69 2.17 -52.68 -14.20
CA LYS A 69 1.94 -52.81 -12.76
C LYS A 69 1.35 -51.54 -12.15
N LEU A 70 1.78 -50.37 -12.62
CA LEU A 70 1.41 -49.09 -12.03
C LEU A 70 1.24 -47.98 -13.08
N ASN A 71 0.26 -47.10 -12.84
CA ASN A 71 0.13 -45.82 -13.52
C ASN A 71 0.08 -44.69 -12.48
N ALA A 72 1.09 -43.82 -12.48
CA ALA A 72 1.19 -42.66 -11.59
C ALA A 72 0.58 -41.38 -12.20
N HIS A 73 0.03 -41.45 -13.42
CA HIS A 73 -0.59 -40.32 -14.12
C HIS A 73 0.34 -39.10 -14.25
N SER A 74 1.63 -39.36 -14.49
CA SER A 74 2.66 -38.32 -14.60
C SER A 74 3.70 -38.69 -15.65
N THR A 75 4.44 -37.69 -16.12
CA THR A 75 5.54 -37.84 -17.09
C THR A 75 6.71 -36.99 -16.65
N ALA A 76 7.91 -37.55 -16.72
CA ALA A 76 9.15 -36.83 -16.47
C ALA A 76 9.99 -36.70 -17.74
N THR A 77 10.57 -35.53 -17.95
CA THR A 77 11.59 -35.28 -18.99
C THR A 77 12.90 -34.93 -18.32
N TRP A 78 14.01 -35.42 -18.87
CA TRP A 78 15.37 -35.02 -18.49
C TRP A 78 16.02 -34.32 -19.68
N SER A 79 16.70 -33.23 -19.41
CA SER A 79 17.49 -32.47 -20.39
C SER A 79 18.85 -32.18 -19.78
N GLY A 80 19.91 -32.44 -20.53
CA GLY A 80 21.26 -32.43 -19.98
C GLY A 80 22.36 -32.67 -20.99
N GLN A 81 23.53 -33.02 -20.46
CA GLN A 81 24.74 -33.27 -21.25
C GLN A 81 25.49 -34.50 -20.72
N TYR A 82 25.99 -35.33 -21.64
CA TYR A 82 26.93 -36.41 -21.37
C TYR A 82 28.38 -35.92 -21.51
N PHE A 83 29.22 -36.33 -20.58
CA PHE A 83 30.66 -36.10 -20.57
C PHE A 83 31.37 -37.45 -20.50
N GLY A 84 32.16 -37.77 -21.52
CA GLY A 84 32.92 -39.02 -21.61
C GLY A 84 34.22 -39.03 -20.80
N GLY A 85 35.06 -40.04 -21.04
CA GLY A 85 36.37 -40.22 -20.40
C GLY A 85 36.36 -41.23 -19.25
N SER A 86 37.35 -41.18 -18.36
CA SER A 86 37.47 -42.15 -17.26
C SER A 86 36.36 -42.05 -16.21
N ASN A 87 35.71 -40.89 -16.11
CA ASN A 87 34.62 -40.60 -15.16
C ASN A 87 33.35 -40.18 -15.90
N GLU A 88 32.88 -41.05 -16.78
CA GLU A 88 31.67 -40.81 -17.57
C GLU A 88 30.49 -40.36 -16.70
N THR A 89 29.87 -39.24 -17.05
CA THR A 89 28.79 -38.62 -16.29
C THR A 89 27.72 -38.04 -17.21
N ILE A 90 26.44 -38.14 -16.84
CA ILE A 90 25.34 -37.39 -17.45
C ILE A 90 24.77 -36.43 -16.41
N LEU A 91 24.85 -35.13 -16.68
CA LEU A 91 24.30 -34.07 -15.83
C LEU A 91 22.96 -33.62 -16.41
N THR A 92 21.90 -33.66 -15.61
CA THR A 92 20.54 -33.36 -16.08
C THR A 92 19.77 -32.45 -15.14
N GLN A 93 18.87 -31.66 -15.71
CA GLN A 93 17.69 -31.13 -15.04
C GLN A 93 16.46 -31.91 -15.52
N TRP A 94 15.43 -31.98 -14.68
CA TRP A 94 14.19 -32.66 -15.03
C TRP A 94 12.94 -31.86 -14.68
N LEU A 95 11.88 -32.13 -15.44
CA LEU A 95 10.53 -31.64 -15.19
C LEU A 95 9.59 -32.85 -15.03
N LEU A 96 8.88 -32.93 -13.90
CA LEU A 96 7.88 -33.97 -13.63
C LEU A 96 6.50 -33.33 -13.60
N THR A 97 5.71 -33.54 -14.64
CA THR A 97 4.34 -33.04 -14.72
C THR A 97 3.35 -34.14 -14.36
N ARG A 98 2.46 -33.84 -13.41
CA ARG A 98 1.33 -34.70 -13.00
C ARG A 98 0.07 -34.24 -13.70
N SER A 99 -0.80 -35.18 -14.06
CA SER A 99 -2.15 -34.86 -14.49
C SER A 99 -2.88 -34.08 -13.38
N SER A 100 -3.55 -33.01 -13.76
CA SER A 100 -4.25 -32.09 -12.85
C SER A 100 -5.50 -31.51 -13.52
N THR A 101 -6.39 -30.92 -12.74
CA THR A 101 -7.49 -30.10 -13.27
C THR A 101 -6.97 -28.75 -13.75
N ALA A 102 -7.76 -28.03 -14.54
CA ALA A 102 -7.40 -26.68 -14.98
C ALA A 102 -7.07 -25.75 -13.80
N ASP A 103 -7.82 -25.82 -12.71
CA ASP A 103 -7.61 -25.00 -11.52
C ASP A 103 -6.32 -25.33 -10.76
N SER A 104 -5.78 -26.54 -10.94
CA SER A 104 -4.55 -27.01 -10.29
C SER A 104 -3.35 -27.06 -11.24
N VAL A 105 -3.50 -26.61 -12.50
CA VAL A 105 -2.42 -26.70 -13.49
C VAL A 105 -1.16 -25.96 -13.04
N TRP A 106 -1.33 -24.90 -12.25
CA TRP A 106 -0.26 -24.05 -11.74
C TRP A 106 0.75 -24.80 -10.83
N ASN A 107 0.33 -25.90 -10.18
CA ASN A 107 1.18 -26.71 -9.29
C ASN A 107 1.45 -28.14 -9.85
N SER A 108 1.16 -28.34 -11.13
CA SER A 108 1.22 -29.65 -11.77
C SER A 108 2.65 -30.14 -12.03
N THR A 109 3.63 -29.23 -12.11
CA THR A 109 5.00 -29.52 -12.56
C THR A 109 6.03 -29.28 -11.46
N ASN A 110 6.80 -30.31 -11.11
CA ASN A 110 7.96 -30.24 -10.24
C ASN A 110 9.24 -30.14 -11.08
N VAL A 111 10.28 -29.49 -10.54
CA VAL A 111 11.61 -29.39 -11.16
C VAL A 111 12.70 -29.94 -10.24
N GLY A 112 13.74 -30.54 -10.83
CA GLY A 112 14.93 -30.97 -10.09
C GLY A 112 16.11 -31.26 -10.99
N ALA A 113 17.13 -31.92 -10.44
CA ALA A 113 18.34 -32.33 -11.15
C ALA A 113 18.75 -33.76 -10.76
N ASN A 114 19.44 -34.46 -11.67
CA ASN A 114 20.08 -35.76 -11.41
C ASN A 114 21.45 -35.83 -12.06
N THR A 115 22.36 -36.57 -11.44
CA THR A 115 23.68 -36.90 -11.97
C THR A 115 23.81 -38.41 -12.14
N PHE A 116 23.96 -38.87 -13.38
CA PHE A 116 24.11 -40.30 -13.67
C PHE A 116 25.58 -40.68 -13.89
N ARG A 117 25.98 -41.84 -13.36
CA ARG A 117 27.32 -42.44 -13.51
C ARG A 117 27.24 -43.93 -13.84
N ARG A 118 28.35 -44.52 -14.27
CA ARG A 118 28.43 -45.97 -14.60
C ARG A 118 28.46 -46.88 -13.38
N SER A 119 29.04 -46.42 -12.28
CA SER A 119 29.09 -47.18 -11.04
C SER A 119 27.84 -46.90 -10.18
N PRO A 120 27.29 -47.94 -9.52
CA PRO A 120 26.19 -47.73 -8.58
C PRO A 120 26.67 -46.89 -7.38
N PRO A 121 25.80 -46.03 -6.82
CA PRO A 121 26.14 -45.30 -5.60
C PRO A 121 26.37 -46.28 -4.44
N ASN A 122 27.27 -45.94 -3.53
CA ASN A 122 27.40 -46.69 -2.28
C ASN A 122 26.18 -46.42 -1.38
N ALA A 123 25.83 -47.36 -0.50
CA ALA A 123 24.64 -47.25 0.36
C ALA A 123 24.64 -45.95 1.19
N ALA A 124 25.81 -45.52 1.70
CA ALA A 124 25.93 -44.25 2.43
C ALA A 124 25.64 -43.02 1.55
N GLY A 125 26.02 -43.05 0.27
CA GLY A 125 25.75 -41.96 -0.67
C GLY A 125 24.27 -41.85 -1.03
N VAL A 126 23.55 -42.97 -1.09
CA VAL A 126 22.09 -42.99 -1.29
C VAL A 126 21.38 -42.32 -0.11
N VAL A 127 21.73 -42.68 1.13
CA VAL A 127 21.13 -42.07 2.33
C VAL A 127 21.35 -40.55 2.36
N ILE A 128 22.57 -40.09 2.07
CA ILE A 128 22.88 -38.64 2.01
C ILE A 128 22.08 -37.94 0.90
N ALA A 129 21.89 -38.60 -0.25
CA ALA A 129 21.13 -38.05 -1.36
C ALA A 129 19.61 -38.03 -1.06
N GLU A 130 19.09 -39.04 -0.37
CA GLU A 130 17.71 -39.10 0.11
C GLU A 130 17.44 -38.00 1.13
N GLU A 131 18.31 -37.81 2.14
CA GLU A 131 18.19 -36.72 3.12
C GLU A 131 18.19 -35.35 2.44
N LYS A 132 19.11 -35.11 1.50
CA LYS A 132 19.14 -33.88 0.72
C LYS A 132 17.91 -33.70 -0.16
N SER A 133 17.35 -34.79 -0.69
CA SER A 133 16.14 -34.76 -1.50
C SER A 133 14.87 -34.56 -0.66
N SER A 134 14.84 -35.02 0.59
CA SER A 134 13.72 -34.80 1.51
C SER A 134 13.72 -33.40 2.11
N ASP A 135 14.90 -32.81 2.29
CA ASP A 135 15.06 -31.40 2.72
C ASP A 135 14.71 -30.42 1.60
N LEU A 136 14.81 -30.85 0.34
CA LEU A 136 14.26 -30.16 -0.80
C LEU A 136 12.75 -30.47 -0.90
N SER A 137 11.94 -29.77 -0.12
CA SER A 137 10.51 -29.68 -0.41
C SER A 137 10.31 -29.36 -1.89
N PRO A 138 9.32 -29.99 -2.57
CA PRO A 138 9.20 -29.90 -4.02
C PRO A 138 9.23 -28.43 -4.41
N VAL A 139 10.16 -28.06 -5.31
CA VAL A 139 10.20 -26.75 -5.94
C VAL A 139 8.95 -26.67 -6.82
N GLN A 140 7.82 -26.42 -6.17
CA GLN A 140 6.64 -25.83 -6.77
C GLN A 140 7.10 -24.48 -7.29
N THR A 141 6.55 -24.05 -8.42
CA THR A 141 6.41 -22.61 -8.72
C THR A 141 5.99 -21.94 -7.42
N LEU A 142 6.94 -21.25 -6.78
CA LEU A 142 6.79 -20.83 -5.41
C LEU A 142 5.53 -19.95 -5.34
N PRO A 143 4.53 -20.32 -4.52
CA PRO A 143 3.46 -19.40 -4.18
C PRO A 143 4.10 -18.06 -3.76
N PHE A 144 3.44 -16.94 -4.05
CA PHE A 144 3.94 -15.60 -3.72
C PHE A 144 4.48 -15.52 -2.28
N ASP A 145 3.80 -16.21 -1.36
CA ASP A 145 4.11 -16.32 0.06
C ASP A 145 5.49 -16.96 0.32
N VAL A 146 5.94 -17.87 -0.55
CA VAL A 146 7.26 -18.53 -0.42
C VAL A 146 8.37 -17.70 -1.06
N LEU A 147 8.11 -16.97 -2.14
CA LEU A 147 9.06 -15.95 -2.64
C LEU A 147 9.28 -14.84 -1.59
N PHE A 148 8.21 -14.47 -0.87
CA PHE A 148 8.24 -13.55 0.24
C PHE A 148 9.07 -14.10 1.43
N GLU A 149 8.86 -15.37 1.81
CA GLU A 149 9.66 -16.06 2.85
C GLU A 149 11.14 -16.23 2.48
N ILE A 150 11.47 -16.57 1.22
CA ILE A 150 12.86 -16.64 0.75
C ILE A 150 13.53 -15.27 0.85
N PHE A 151 12.81 -14.20 0.51
CA PHE A 151 13.30 -12.84 0.65
C PHE A 151 13.53 -12.45 2.13
N LEU A 152 12.64 -12.89 3.02
CA LEU A 152 12.79 -12.73 4.48
C LEU A 152 14.01 -13.48 5.04
N HIS A 153 14.22 -14.72 4.62
CA HIS A 153 15.35 -15.55 5.08
C HIS A 153 16.71 -15.03 4.61
N VAL A 154 16.79 -14.51 3.38
CA VAL A 154 18.01 -13.88 2.86
C VAL A 154 18.37 -12.61 3.66
N ASN A 155 17.37 -11.85 4.12
CA ASN A 155 17.59 -10.67 4.97
C ASN A 155 18.02 -11.05 6.41
N GLN A 156 17.45 -12.09 7.01
CA GLN A 156 17.80 -12.54 8.37
C GLN A 156 19.21 -13.15 8.46
N GLN A 157 19.73 -13.77 7.39
CA GLN A 157 21.10 -14.30 7.42
C GLN A 157 22.18 -13.20 7.35
N ALA A 158 21.86 -12.03 6.80
CA ALA A 158 22.78 -10.88 6.81
C ALA A 158 23.04 -10.33 8.23
N GLU A 159 22.13 -10.53 9.18
CA GLU A 159 22.30 -10.11 10.59
C GLU A 159 23.37 -10.92 11.33
N LYS A 160 23.62 -12.18 10.94
CA LYS A 160 24.50 -13.09 11.70
C LYS A 160 26.00 -12.90 11.43
N HIS A 161 26.39 -12.11 10.43
CA HIS A 161 27.78 -12.03 9.94
C HIS A 161 28.37 -10.60 9.95
N PHE A 162 28.09 -9.79 10.98
CA PHE A 162 28.79 -8.51 11.21
C PHE A 162 30.01 -8.69 12.15
N PRO A 163 31.25 -8.38 11.72
CA PRO A 163 32.40 -8.38 12.62
C PRO A 163 32.39 -7.14 13.51
N LYS A 164 32.44 -7.34 14.83
CA LYS A 164 32.48 -6.33 15.90
C LYS A 164 33.70 -5.37 15.84
N ALA A 165 34.66 -5.62 14.96
CA ALA A 165 35.98 -4.99 14.96
C ALA A 165 36.06 -3.61 14.26
N TRP A 166 34.95 -3.07 13.76
CA TRP A 166 34.96 -1.78 13.05
C TRP A 166 34.53 -0.58 13.90
N LEU A 167 34.04 -0.79 15.14
CA LEU A 167 33.59 0.29 16.03
C LEU A 167 34.66 0.83 16.99
N ASP A 168 35.80 0.15 17.18
CA ASP A 168 36.73 0.47 18.27
C ASP A 168 37.98 1.30 17.87
N SER A 169 38.06 1.83 16.64
CA SER A 169 39.21 2.63 16.21
C SER A 169 38.87 4.11 15.98
N ASN A 170 38.68 4.88 17.05
CA ASN A 170 39.05 6.31 17.10
C ASN A 170 38.70 6.95 18.45
N THR A 171 39.54 6.77 19.47
CA THR A 171 39.60 7.68 20.64
C THR A 171 41.02 7.75 21.20
N ASN A 172 41.75 8.81 20.83
CA ASN A 172 42.87 9.49 21.52
C ASN A 172 43.62 10.32 20.46
N THR A 173 43.96 11.60 20.61
CA THR A 173 44.34 12.42 21.78
C THR A 173 44.07 13.92 21.48
N ASP A 174 43.63 14.69 22.46
CA ASP A 174 44.43 15.77 23.08
C ASP A 174 43.57 16.69 23.97
N ALA A 175 43.98 16.76 25.22
CA ALA A 175 43.46 17.66 26.25
C ALA A 175 44.33 18.92 26.31
N ASN A 176 43.71 20.10 26.42
CA ASN A 176 44.00 21.04 27.52
C ASN A 176 43.17 22.34 27.49
N LEU A 177 42.87 22.79 28.72
CA LEU A 177 42.46 24.13 29.21
C LEU A 177 40.96 24.48 29.37
N LEU A 178 40.49 24.15 30.59
CA LEU A 178 39.87 25.00 31.64
C LEU A 178 38.53 25.73 31.44
N ASN A 179 37.62 25.37 32.36
CA ASN A 179 36.57 26.13 33.05
C ASN A 179 35.40 26.71 32.23
N ILE A 180 34.19 26.18 32.48
CA ILE A 180 33.10 26.87 33.21
C ILE A 180 32.00 25.84 33.57
N THR A 181 31.47 26.04 34.76
CA THR A 181 30.46 25.32 35.53
C THR A 181 29.05 25.36 34.94
N GLU A 182 28.23 24.37 35.33
CA GLU A 182 26.75 24.32 35.33
C GLU A 182 26.00 24.32 33.99
N LEU A 183 25.44 23.15 33.62
CA LEU A 183 24.00 22.96 33.38
C LEU A 183 23.69 21.49 33.09
N SER A 184 22.85 20.91 33.94
CA SER A 184 22.27 19.59 33.83
C SER A 184 21.20 19.54 32.72
N SER A 185 21.44 18.74 31.68
CA SER A 185 20.40 17.96 30.98
C SER A 185 21.08 16.92 30.07
N ASN A 186 21.15 15.68 30.55
CA ASN A 186 21.59 14.54 29.72
C ASN A 186 20.49 14.23 28.69
N GLN A 187 20.61 14.79 27.49
CA GLN A 187 20.15 14.13 26.27
C GLN A 187 21.35 13.38 25.68
N ASP A 188 21.60 12.17 26.19
CA ASP A 188 22.47 11.24 25.48
C ASP A 188 21.68 10.56 24.38
N GLY A 189 22.13 10.81 23.15
CA GLY A 189 21.53 10.36 21.91
C GLY A 189 21.56 8.84 21.80
N ASN A 190 20.41 8.23 22.02
CA ASN A 190 20.14 6.85 21.65
C ASN A 190 19.97 6.80 20.12
N ARG A 191 21.07 6.61 19.38
CA ARG A 191 21.03 6.30 17.95
C ARG A 191 20.47 4.89 17.80
N THR A 192 19.16 4.80 17.63
CA THR A 192 18.46 3.58 17.25
C THR A 192 19.02 3.07 15.92
N ALA A 193 19.30 1.77 15.85
CA ALA A 193 19.70 1.09 14.63
C ALA A 193 18.69 1.39 13.50
N PRO A 194 19.12 1.44 12.21
CA PRO A 194 18.21 1.66 11.10
C PRO A 194 17.13 0.58 11.12
N GLU A 195 15.88 1.00 11.25
CA GLU A 195 14.72 0.13 11.22
C GLU A 195 14.57 -0.44 9.79
N TYR A 196 14.86 -1.72 9.61
CA TYR A 196 14.69 -2.39 8.32
C TYR A 196 13.20 -2.62 8.07
N ARG A 197 12.61 -1.81 7.18
CA ARG A 197 11.21 -1.94 6.79
C ARG A 197 11.03 -3.11 5.81
N LEU A 198 10.14 -4.04 6.15
CA LEU A 198 9.67 -5.07 5.23
C LEU A 198 8.93 -4.44 4.05
N LEU A 199 9.24 -4.91 2.84
CA LEU A 199 8.60 -4.46 1.61
C LEU A 199 7.14 -4.93 1.58
N SER A 200 6.25 -4.02 1.21
CA SER A 200 4.84 -4.36 1.00
C SER A 200 4.69 -5.27 -0.22
N PRO A 201 3.72 -6.21 -0.23
CA PRO A 201 3.35 -6.95 -1.44
C PRO A 201 3.13 -6.06 -2.67
N LEU A 202 2.71 -4.79 -2.45
CA LEU A 202 2.48 -3.79 -3.50
C LEU A 202 3.78 -3.19 -4.09
N GLU A 203 4.92 -3.39 -3.44
CA GLU A 203 6.25 -2.92 -3.86
C GLU A 203 7.02 -4.01 -4.64
N VAL A 204 6.65 -5.28 -4.47
CA VAL A 204 7.31 -6.44 -5.09
C VAL A 204 7.38 -6.38 -6.62
N PRO A 205 6.29 -6.04 -7.35
CA PRO A 205 6.33 -6.01 -8.82
C PRO A 205 7.37 -5.02 -9.38
N LEU A 206 7.54 -3.88 -8.71
CA LEU A 206 8.55 -2.89 -9.06
C LEU A 206 9.95 -3.45 -8.91
N LEU A 207 10.23 -4.11 -7.78
CA LEU A 207 11.53 -4.71 -7.51
C LEU A 207 11.88 -5.82 -8.50
N LEU A 208 10.92 -6.69 -8.83
CA LEU A 208 11.13 -7.76 -9.81
C LEU A 208 11.53 -7.21 -11.18
N CYS A 209 11.00 -6.05 -11.57
CA CYS A 209 11.39 -5.37 -12.82
C CYS A 209 12.82 -4.81 -12.82
N HIS A 210 13.44 -4.71 -11.65
CA HIS A 210 14.81 -4.22 -11.47
C HIS A 210 15.85 -5.34 -11.31
N VAL A 211 15.44 -6.61 -11.15
CA VAL A 211 16.37 -7.74 -10.97
C VAL A 211 17.18 -7.99 -12.25
N CYS A 212 16.52 -8.33 -13.36
CA CYS A 212 17.13 -8.43 -14.69
C CYS A 212 16.07 -8.34 -15.79
N SER A 213 16.49 -8.34 -17.06
CA SER A 213 15.57 -8.28 -18.21
C SER A 213 14.57 -9.44 -18.26
N SER A 214 14.99 -10.66 -17.89
CA SER A 214 14.11 -11.85 -17.87
C SER A 214 13.01 -11.72 -16.81
N TRP A 215 13.37 -11.30 -15.59
CA TRP A 215 12.42 -11.06 -14.51
C TRP A 215 11.47 -9.91 -14.86
N ARG A 216 11.97 -8.83 -15.48
CA ARG A 216 11.12 -7.75 -15.99
C ARG A 216 10.08 -8.26 -16.98
N THR A 217 10.50 -9.00 -18.00
CA THR A 217 9.58 -9.56 -19.00
C THR A 217 8.55 -10.49 -18.35
N THR A 218 8.99 -11.36 -17.44
CA THR A 218 8.11 -12.30 -16.72
C THR A 218 7.10 -11.56 -15.84
N THR A 219 7.56 -10.55 -15.09
CA THR A 219 6.71 -9.73 -14.23
C THR A 219 5.67 -8.98 -15.06
N LEU A 220 6.08 -8.37 -16.18
CA LEU A 220 5.19 -7.69 -17.12
C LEU A 220 4.16 -8.63 -17.77
N ALA A 221 4.51 -9.91 -17.94
CA ALA A 221 3.63 -10.93 -18.52
C ALA A 221 2.57 -11.47 -17.54
N ILE A 222 2.60 -11.07 -16.26
CA ILE A 222 1.65 -11.53 -15.23
C ILE A 222 0.77 -10.35 -14.80
N PRO A 223 -0.42 -10.13 -15.41
CA PRO A 223 -1.31 -9.02 -15.09
C PRO A 223 -1.69 -8.90 -13.61
N ALA A 224 -1.82 -10.03 -12.91
CA ALA A 224 -2.18 -10.08 -11.49
C ALA A 224 -1.17 -9.36 -10.58
N LEU A 225 0.11 -9.30 -10.97
CA LEU A 225 1.14 -8.55 -10.22
C LEU A 225 0.90 -7.04 -10.30
N TRP A 226 0.11 -6.55 -11.26
CA TRP A 226 -0.14 -5.14 -11.51
C TRP A 226 -1.53 -4.69 -11.09
N ASP A 227 -2.35 -5.58 -10.51
CA ASP A 227 -3.68 -5.21 -10.04
C ASP A 227 -3.61 -4.12 -8.97
N SER A 228 -2.52 -4.06 -8.18
CA SER A 228 -2.26 -2.99 -7.24
C SER A 228 -0.77 -2.68 -7.12
N VAL A 229 -0.45 -1.39 -7.10
CA VAL A 229 0.91 -0.87 -7.12
C VAL A 229 1.07 0.22 -6.07
N TYR A 230 2.14 0.15 -5.28
CA TYR A 230 2.51 1.22 -4.35
C TYR A 230 3.73 2.00 -4.84
N LEU A 231 3.61 3.32 -4.86
CA LEU A 231 4.66 4.26 -5.24
C LEU A 231 5.11 5.08 -4.02
N PRO A 232 6.21 4.66 -3.35
CA PRO A 232 6.85 5.51 -2.35
C PRO A 232 7.61 6.64 -3.07
N ILE A 233 6.91 7.74 -3.35
CA ILE A 233 7.54 9.00 -3.78
C ILE A 233 7.92 9.75 -2.51
N THR A 234 9.22 9.81 -2.19
CA THR A 234 9.75 10.54 -1.04
C THR A 234 10.73 11.61 -1.50
N TYR A 235 10.42 12.86 -1.19
CA TYR A 235 11.34 13.97 -1.40
C TYR A 235 12.39 13.97 -0.30
N VAL A 236 13.61 13.57 -0.62
CA VAL A 236 14.75 13.85 0.27
C VAL A 236 15.34 15.18 -0.17
N VAL A 237 15.25 16.18 0.71
CA VAL A 237 16.01 17.42 0.57
C VAL A 237 17.47 17.08 0.81
N MET A 238 18.22 16.83 -0.27
CA MET A 238 19.67 16.67 -0.18
C MET A 238 20.27 17.99 0.32
N PRO A 239 21.07 18.01 1.41
CA PRO A 239 21.78 19.21 1.83
C PRO A 239 22.66 19.69 0.67
N GLN A 240 22.61 20.99 0.38
CA GLN A 240 23.52 21.55 -0.61
C GLN A 240 24.96 21.37 -0.13
N PRO A 241 25.92 21.03 -1.03
CA PRO A 241 27.32 21.12 -0.68
C PRO A 241 27.60 22.56 -0.25
N LEU A 242 28.16 22.74 0.95
CA LEU A 242 28.57 24.04 1.48
C LEU A 242 29.42 24.73 0.41
N ARG A 243 28.86 25.79 -0.21
CA ARG A 243 29.66 26.66 -1.07
C ARG A 243 30.72 27.30 -0.18
N ALA A 244 31.97 26.93 -0.40
CA ALA A 244 33.09 27.65 0.19
C ALA A 244 32.95 29.13 -0.18
N ASN A 245 32.76 29.97 0.83
CA ASN A 245 32.75 31.42 0.70
C ASN A 245 34.03 31.85 -0.03
N ARG A 246 33.91 32.23 -1.31
CA ARG A 246 34.95 33.01 -1.98
C ARG A 246 34.93 34.40 -1.38
N GLY A 247 35.67 34.59 -0.30
CA GLY A 247 36.07 35.91 0.16
C GLY A 247 36.86 36.60 -0.95
N THR A 248 36.22 37.59 -1.56
CA THR A 248 36.88 38.55 -2.46
C THR A 248 37.62 39.58 -1.62
N SER A 249 38.90 39.37 -1.35
CA SER A 249 39.89 40.45 -1.18
C SER A 249 41.31 39.89 -1.09
N GLY A 250 42.23 40.47 -1.87
CA GLY A 250 43.67 40.39 -1.57
C GLY A 250 44.53 39.37 -2.32
N PHE A 251 44.52 39.37 -3.66
CA PHE A 251 45.66 38.83 -4.42
C PHE A 251 45.99 39.74 -5.63
N LYS A 252 46.61 40.89 -5.32
CA LYS A 252 47.39 41.71 -6.27
C LYS A 252 48.75 42.00 -5.64
N LYS A 253 49.66 41.03 -5.64
CA LYS A 253 51.11 41.27 -5.74
C LYS A 253 51.84 39.95 -5.93
N LEU A 254 52.96 40.03 -6.66
CA LEU A 254 53.92 38.96 -6.97
C LEU A 254 53.53 38.05 -8.14
N ARG A 255 53.63 38.63 -9.34
CA ARG A 255 53.99 37.91 -10.55
C ARG A 255 55.31 38.50 -11.07
N SER A 256 56.43 37.95 -10.64
CA SER A 256 57.70 38.06 -11.37
C SER A 256 58.68 37.00 -10.85
N GLU A 257 59.12 36.17 -11.79
CA GLU A 257 60.39 35.42 -11.80
C GLU A 257 60.45 34.00 -11.23
N ALA A 258 61.39 33.26 -11.85
CA ALA A 258 61.83 31.88 -11.63
C ALA A 258 61.07 30.74 -12.34
N ARG A 259 61.67 30.35 -13.46
CA ARG A 259 61.58 29.06 -14.16
C ARG A 259 62.01 27.92 -13.23
N GLY A 260 61.42 26.74 -13.42
CA GLY A 260 62.07 25.47 -13.09
C GLY A 260 61.16 24.42 -12.44
N GLY A 261 60.98 23.30 -13.11
CA GLY A 261 60.96 21.97 -12.48
C GLY A 261 59.69 21.49 -11.76
N GLU A 262 59.32 20.26 -12.11
CA GLU A 262 58.50 19.30 -11.36
C GLU A 262 56.97 19.49 -11.30
N ARG A 263 56.30 18.63 -12.09
CA ARG A 263 54.89 18.27 -11.89
C ARG A 263 54.78 17.38 -10.65
N VAL A 264 54.17 17.90 -9.60
CA VAL A 264 53.61 17.12 -8.49
C VAL A 264 52.10 17.39 -8.45
N PRO A 265 51.21 16.41 -8.70
CA PRO A 265 49.78 16.58 -8.49
C PRO A 265 49.42 16.11 -7.07
N VAL A 266 49.12 17.06 -6.17
CA VAL A 266 48.51 16.76 -4.87
C VAL A 266 47.07 17.29 -4.82
N MET A 267 46.17 16.31 -4.74
CA MET A 267 44.86 16.27 -4.07
C MET A 267 43.74 17.24 -4.48
N ALA A 268 42.92 16.77 -5.42
CA ALA A 268 41.49 17.09 -5.53
C ALA A 268 40.62 15.81 -5.48
N ASN A 269 40.98 14.83 -4.64
CA ASN A 269 40.31 13.50 -4.60
C ASN A 269 39.71 13.10 -3.23
N SER A 270 39.50 14.03 -2.30
CA SER A 270 39.10 13.67 -0.92
C SER A 270 37.62 13.87 -0.56
N LEU A 271 36.80 14.49 -1.41
CA LEU A 271 35.40 14.78 -1.07
C LEU A 271 34.36 14.04 -1.94
N GLU A 272 34.76 13.59 -3.13
CA GLU A 272 33.96 12.68 -3.97
C GLU A 272 34.01 11.23 -3.44
N LYS A 273 35.06 10.87 -2.69
CA LYS A 273 35.23 9.54 -2.08
C LYS A 273 34.20 9.20 -1.01
N ARG A 274 33.63 10.15 -0.27
CA ARG A 274 32.74 9.83 0.87
C ARG A 274 31.30 9.49 0.46
N SER A 275 30.78 10.09 -0.61
CA SER A 275 29.48 9.69 -1.18
C SER A 275 29.59 8.40 -2.01
N VAL A 276 30.74 8.19 -2.66
CA VAL A 276 31.05 6.95 -3.39
C VAL A 276 31.25 5.78 -2.42
N GLN A 277 31.92 5.96 -1.28
CA GLN A 277 32.17 4.90 -0.30
C GLN A 277 30.92 4.36 0.39
N MET A 278 29.86 5.17 0.57
CA MET A 278 28.61 4.71 1.19
C MET A 278 27.75 3.89 0.22
N VAL A 279 27.85 4.20 -1.08
CA VAL A 279 27.19 3.47 -2.19
C VAL A 279 27.97 2.20 -2.54
N GLU A 280 29.29 2.27 -2.64
CA GLU A 280 30.17 1.10 -2.83
C GLU A 280 30.07 0.10 -1.67
N TRP A 281 29.88 0.57 -0.42
CA TRP A 281 29.67 -0.33 0.73
C TRP A 281 28.36 -1.12 0.64
N TRP A 282 27.29 -0.49 0.14
CA TRP A 282 26.00 -1.15 -0.08
C TRP A 282 26.07 -2.14 -1.26
N GLU A 283 26.74 -1.77 -2.35
CA GLU A 283 27.04 -2.65 -3.49
C GLU A 283 27.88 -3.87 -3.07
N HIS A 284 28.94 -3.67 -2.26
CA HIS A 284 29.82 -4.76 -1.82
C HIS A 284 29.15 -5.73 -0.84
N THR A 285 28.13 -5.30 -0.09
CA THR A 285 27.46 -6.14 0.90
C THR A 285 26.32 -6.93 0.28
N PHE A 286 25.53 -6.32 -0.63
CA PHE A 286 24.40 -6.98 -1.27
C PHE A 286 24.82 -7.87 -2.45
N LEU A 287 25.80 -7.47 -3.27
CA LEU A 287 26.20 -8.24 -4.45
C LEU A 287 27.19 -9.36 -4.14
N ARG A 288 28.02 -9.24 -3.09
CA ARG A 288 29.06 -10.25 -2.79
C ARG A 288 28.52 -11.50 -2.09
N HIS A 289 27.36 -11.40 -1.41
CA HIS A 289 26.64 -12.56 -0.87
C HIS A 289 25.89 -13.36 -1.94
N LEU A 290 25.48 -12.73 -3.04
CA LEU A 290 24.80 -13.39 -4.16
C LEU A 290 25.76 -13.92 -5.25
N THR A 291 26.99 -13.41 -5.35
CA THR A 291 27.92 -13.75 -6.45
C THR A 291 29.09 -14.66 -6.09
N SER A 292 29.20 -15.16 -4.85
CA SER A 292 30.33 -16.04 -4.47
C SER A 292 30.24 -17.50 -4.99
N LYS A 293 29.23 -17.86 -5.80
CA LYS A 293 29.12 -19.21 -6.38
C LYS A 293 28.79 -19.34 -7.87
N LEU A 294 28.77 -18.28 -8.67
CA LEU A 294 28.49 -18.40 -10.11
C LEU A 294 29.37 -17.46 -10.95
N PHE A 295 30.38 -18.05 -11.60
CA PHE A 295 31.12 -17.55 -12.78
C PHE A 295 30.76 -18.54 -13.92
N ILE A 296 30.67 -18.26 -15.23
CA ILE A 296 31.27 -17.28 -16.16
C ILE A 296 30.27 -17.13 -17.33
N PHE A 297 30.04 -15.93 -17.88
CA PHE A 297 30.04 -15.69 -19.34
C PHE A 297 30.19 -14.20 -19.65
N SER A 298 31.25 -13.90 -20.40
CA SER A 298 31.58 -12.61 -20.99
C SER A 298 30.88 -12.46 -22.34
N GLY A 299 30.35 -11.27 -22.61
CA GLY A 299 30.08 -10.79 -23.96
C GLY A 299 28.63 -10.36 -24.18
N LEU A 300 28.36 -9.06 -23.99
CA LEU A 300 27.53 -8.25 -24.89
C LEU A 300 27.61 -6.78 -24.48
N ASP A 301 27.93 -5.96 -25.47
CA ASP A 301 28.18 -4.53 -25.38
C ASP A 301 26.87 -3.70 -25.45
N SER A 302 26.96 -2.52 -24.83
CA SER A 302 26.20 -1.29 -25.07
C SER A 302 24.78 -1.10 -24.50
N ALA A 303 24.67 0.00 -23.74
CA ALA A 303 23.48 0.85 -23.53
C ALA A 303 22.29 0.31 -22.73
N ALA A 304 22.49 -0.12 -21.48
CA ALA A 304 21.38 -0.31 -20.54
C ALA A 304 21.81 -0.16 -19.06
N SER A 305 22.37 0.99 -18.69
CA SER A 305 22.82 1.23 -17.30
C SER A 305 22.58 2.68 -16.89
N ALA A 306 21.31 3.05 -16.72
CA ALA A 306 20.92 4.20 -15.90
C ALA A 306 19.40 4.22 -15.71
N LEU A 307 18.89 3.45 -14.74
CA LEU A 307 17.57 3.65 -14.12
C LEU A 307 17.58 2.87 -12.80
N TRP A 308 17.99 3.53 -11.72
CA TRP A 308 17.95 2.97 -10.38
C TRP A 308 17.21 3.93 -9.46
N ALA A 309 16.17 3.42 -8.78
CA ALA A 309 15.99 3.67 -7.36
C ALA A 309 14.95 2.70 -6.76
N PRO A 310 15.21 2.12 -5.57
CA PRO A 310 14.19 1.98 -4.55
C PRO A 310 14.04 3.37 -3.88
N SER A 311 12.87 4.00 -3.99
CA SER A 311 12.54 5.41 -3.66
C SER A 311 12.88 6.41 -4.77
N ILE A 312 11.85 6.96 -5.42
CA ILE A 312 12.04 8.06 -6.37
C ILE A 312 12.49 9.31 -5.59
N LEU A 313 13.79 9.61 -5.66
CA LEU A 313 14.41 10.76 -5.00
C LEU A 313 14.36 11.99 -5.91
N LEU A 314 13.52 12.95 -5.60
CA LEU A 314 13.47 14.26 -6.27
C LEU A 314 14.32 15.27 -5.48
N ARG A 315 15.40 15.79 -6.10
CA ARG A 315 16.31 16.75 -5.48
C ARG A 315 15.74 18.17 -5.54
N ARG A 316 15.21 18.70 -4.44
CA ARG A 316 14.77 20.10 -4.35
C ARG A 316 15.95 21.06 -4.18
N GLY A 317 16.06 22.09 -5.03
CA GLY A 317 16.98 23.20 -4.81
C GLY A 317 16.45 24.11 -3.70
N GLN A 318 17.24 24.34 -2.63
CA GLN A 318 16.97 25.43 -1.69
C GLN A 318 17.08 26.78 -2.42
N GLN A 319 16.03 27.60 -2.30
CA GLN A 319 16.08 29.02 -2.61
C GLN A 319 16.74 29.71 -1.41
N ALA A 320 17.83 30.44 -1.66
CA ALA A 320 18.54 31.16 -0.61
C ALA A 320 17.73 32.41 -0.23
N ASP A 321 17.08 32.39 0.92
CA ASP A 321 16.27 33.51 1.43
C ASP A 321 17.12 34.65 2.06
N ASP A 322 18.46 34.53 2.08
CA ASP A 322 19.37 35.51 2.72
C ASP A 322 20.19 36.39 1.75
N LEU A 323 19.80 36.53 0.48
CA LEU A 323 20.50 37.43 -0.46
C LEU A 323 19.75 38.76 -0.68
N PRO A 324 20.45 39.91 -0.67
CA PRO A 324 19.83 41.23 -0.82
C PRO A 324 19.16 41.39 -2.19
N PRO A 325 18.09 42.21 -2.29
CA PRO A 325 17.09 42.15 -3.36
C PRO A 325 17.51 42.64 -4.76
N ASN A 326 18.81 42.82 -5.05
CA ASN A 326 19.25 43.55 -6.25
C ASN A 326 19.90 42.71 -7.37
N HIS A 327 19.83 41.38 -7.34
CA HIS A 327 20.26 40.57 -8.49
C HIS A 327 19.23 39.50 -8.85
N SER A 328 18.20 39.90 -9.58
CA SER A 328 17.30 39.01 -10.29
C SER A 328 17.99 38.44 -11.54
N SER A 329 18.73 37.36 -11.39
CA SER A 329 18.95 36.42 -12.50
C SER A 329 18.53 35.02 -12.06
N THR A 330 17.41 34.61 -12.64
CA THR A 330 16.72 33.33 -12.47
C THR A 330 17.55 32.18 -13.07
N TYR A 331 18.64 31.81 -12.42
CA TYR A 331 19.28 30.52 -12.69
C TYR A 331 18.63 29.44 -11.81
N ARG A 332 17.49 28.90 -12.26
CA ARG A 332 17.05 27.57 -11.81
C ARG A 332 18.03 26.57 -12.42
N ALA A 333 18.78 25.84 -11.59
CA ALA A 333 19.48 24.67 -12.06
C ALA A 333 18.45 23.70 -12.67
N PRO A 334 18.64 23.19 -13.90
CA PRO A 334 17.72 22.21 -14.46
C PRO A 334 17.74 20.97 -13.57
N PHE A 335 16.58 20.62 -13.01
CA PHE A 335 16.39 19.31 -12.42
C PHE A 335 16.72 18.26 -13.49
N GLN A 336 17.53 17.25 -13.18
CA GLN A 336 17.65 16.07 -14.03
C GLN A 336 16.35 15.26 -13.93
N VAL A 337 15.33 15.71 -14.67
CA VAL A 337 13.95 15.19 -14.76
C VAL A 337 13.87 13.88 -15.56
N PHE A 338 14.97 13.47 -16.18
CA PHE A 338 14.98 12.47 -17.26
C PHE A 338 14.57 11.01 -16.93
N PRO A 339 14.50 10.53 -15.67
CA PRO A 339 14.01 9.17 -15.41
C PRO A 339 12.48 9.02 -15.31
N LEU A 340 11.74 9.99 -14.75
CA LEU A 340 10.33 9.78 -14.37
C LEU A 340 9.32 9.90 -15.51
N ALA A 341 9.51 10.84 -16.44
CA ALA A 341 8.59 10.97 -17.57
C ALA A 341 8.59 9.69 -18.44
N ARG A 342 9.75 9.02 -18.56
CA ARG A 342 9.87 7.69 -19.18
C ARG A 342 9.25 6.58 -18.35
N PHE A 343 9.25 6.74 -17.03
CA PHE A 343 8.62 5.79 -16.12
C PHE A 343 7.09 5.84 -16.25
N PHE A 344 6.47 7.02 -16.32
CA PHE A 344 5.02 7.17 -16.54
C PHE A 344 4.56 6.72 -17.93
N SER A 345 5.42 6.79 -18.95
CA SER A 345 5.13 6.24 -20.28
C SER A 345 5.39 4.74 -20.41
N SER A 346 5.89 4.08 -19.36
CA SER A 346 6.15 2.64 -19.38
C SER A 346 4.86 1.82 -19.35
N THR A 347 4.93 0.59 -19.86
CA THR A 347 3.80 -0.37 -19.91
C THR A 347 3.17 -0.63 -18.54
N PHE A 348 3.96 -0.48 -17.47
CA PHE A 348 3.57 -0.75 -16.09
C PHE A 348 2.34 0.03 -15.62
N PHE A 349 2.39 1.37 -15.69
CA PHE A 349 1.28 2.21 -15.23
C PHE A 349 0.05 2.04 -16.09
N ARG A 350 0.26 1.71 -17.36
CA ARG A 350 -0.84 1.48 -18.27
C ARG A 350 -1.68 0.29 -17.84
N LEU A 351 -1.05 -0.76 -17.33
CA LEU A 351 -1.69 -2.00 -16.87
C LEU A 351 -2.23 -1.93 -15.44
N SER A 352 -1.82 -0.92 -14.66
CA SER A 352 -2.16 -0.83 -13.24
C SER A 352 -3.63 -0.48 -13.04
N LYS A 353 -4.37 -1.32 -12.30
CA LYS A 353 -5.78 -1.03 -11.93
C LYS A 353 -5.89 -0.21 -10.66
N ARG A 354 -4.93 -0.35 -9.74
CA ARG A 354 -4.85 0.44 -8.52
C ARG A 354 -3.45 1.01 -8.34
N ILE A 355 -3.37 2.30 -8.02
CA ILE A 355 -2.11 2.99 -7.70
C ILE A 355 -2.27 3.68 -6.34
N ASP A 356 -1.34 3.42 -5.43
CA ASP A 356 -1.22 4.15 -4.15
C ASP A 356 0.04 5.04 -4.19
N ILE A 357 -0.15 6.34 -4.10
CA ILE A 357 0.88 7.37 -4.18
C ILE A 357 1.07 7.98 -2.79
N ASN A 358 2.28 7.88 -2.23
CA ASN A 358 2.52 8.47 -0.92
C ASN A 358 2.46 10.02 -0.94
N ASN A 359 3.10 10.65 -1.92
CA ASN A 359 3.08 12.10 -2.09
C ASN A 359 2.78 12.46 -3.55
N LEU A 360 1.68 13.17 -3.78
CA LEU A 360 1.37 13.76 -5.09
C LEU A 360 1.53 15.28 -4.99
N ASP A 361 2.46 15.85 -5.76
CA ASP A 361 2.67 17.30 -5.83
C ASP A 361 2.68 17.81 -7.27
N ARG A 362 2.91 19.12 -7.44
CA ARG A 362 2.98 19.78 -8.75
C ARG A 362 4.03 19.15 -9.65
N ASP A 363 5.20 18.81 -9.12
CA ASP A 363 6.31 18.28 -9.90
C ASP A 363 5.97 16.89 -10.43
N VAL A 364 5.33 16.04 -9.62
CA VAL A 364 4.85 14.72 -10.07
C VAL A 364 3.77 14.85 -11.15
N LEU A 365 2.84 15.78 -11.00
CA LEU A 365 1.80 16.04 -12.00
C LEU A 365 2.42 16.56 -13.32
N GLU A 366 3.38 17.47 -13.24
CA GLU A 366 4.13 17.95 -14.41
C GLU A 366 4.86 16.81 -15.13
N LEU A 367 5.47 15.89 -14.37
CA LEU A 367 6.12 14.70 -14.92
C LEU A 367 5.13 13.75 -15.61
N MET A 368 3.93 13.60 -15.05
CA MET A 368 2.85 12.83 -15.67
C MET A 368 2.37 13.46 -16.98
N HIS A 369 2.30 14.80 -17.05
CA HIS A 369 1.94 15.54 -18.27
C HIS A 369 3.04 15.56 -19.33
N ALA A 370 4.31 15.47 -18.92
CA ALA A 370 5.43 15.37 -19.84
C ALA A 370 5.46 14.04 -20.62
N ALA A 371 4.63 13.06 -20.24
CA ALA A 371 4.47 11.83 -21.01
C ALA A 371 3.80 12.10 -22.38
N PRO A 372 4.14 11.33 -23.44
CA PRO A 372 3.61 11.57 -24.78
C PRO A 372 2.07 11.58 -24.82
N ALA A 373 1.48 12.66 -25.35
CA ALA A 373 0.04 12.89 -25.36
C ALA A 373 -0.79 11.84 -26.12
N SER A 374 -0.17 11.00 -26.96
CA SER A 374 -0.85 9.99 -27.77
C SER A 374 -1.43 8.81 -26.97
N SER A 375 -1.24 8.79 -25.65
CA SER A 375 -1.78 7.75 -24.78
C SER A 375 -2.06 8.30 -23.39
N SER A 376 -3.26 8.07 -22.86
CA SER A 376 -3.47 8.19 -21.42
C SER A 376 -2.44 7.29 -20.72
N PRO A 377 -1.67 7.79 -19.73
CA PRO A 377 -0.73 6.97 -18.98
C PRO A 377 -1.45 5.91 -18.13
N PHE A 378 -2.76 6.06 -17.91
CA PHE A 378 -3.56 5.27 -16.98
C PHE A 378 -4.91 4.80 -17.60
N PRO A 379 -4.92 4.08 -18.73
CA PRO A 379 -6.16 3.66 -19.39
C PRO A 379 -6.99 2.68 -18.54
N TYR A 380 -6.34 1.85 -17.72
CA TYR A 380 -6.99 0.84 -16.88
C TYR A 380 -7.02 1.17 -15.39
N LEU A 381 -6.54 2.34 -14.97
CA LEU A 381 -6.57 2.75 -13.56
C LEU A 381 -8.03 2.90 -13.12
N VAL A 382 -8.46 2.06 -12.19
CA VAL A 382 -9.79 2.07 -11.58
C VAL A 382 -9.78 2.79 -10.25
N GLU A 383 -8.69 2.67 -9.48
CA GLU A 383 -8.56 3.19 -8.13
C GLU A 383 -7.24 3.93 -7.91
N LEU A 384 -7.33 5.15 -7.40
CA LEU A 384 -6.18 5.97 -7.03
C LEU A 384 -6.23 6.28 -5.53
N ARG A 385 -5.20 5.90 -4.78
CA ARG A 385 -5.01 6.32 -3.38
C ARG A 385 -3.85 7.31 -3.32
N ILE A 386 -4.04 8.41 -2.62
CA ILE A 386 -3.03 9.46 -2.43
C ILE A 386 -2.92 9.73 -0.94
N ARG A 387 -1.79 9.40 -0.32
CA ARG A 387 -1.65 9.57 1.13
C ARG A 387 -1.43 11.02 1.54
N LYS A 388 -0.71 11.77 0.72
CA LYS A 388 -0.41 13.18 0.97
C LYS A 388 -0.43 13.97 -0.33
N LEU A 389 -1.45 14.78 -0.48
CA LEU A 389 -1.57 15.70 -1.61
C LEU A 389 -0.92 17.05 -1.24
N ILE A 390 0.25 17.35 -1.81
CA ILE A 390 1.02 18.57 -1.54
C ILE A 390 0.96 19.49 -2.76
N TYR A 391 -0.10 20.26 -2.87
CA TYR A 391 -0.19 21.28 -3.92
C TYR A 391 0.11 22.65 -3.34
N ARG A 392 1.39 23.04 -3.31
CA ARG A 392 1.77 24.41 -2.94
C ARG A 392 1.59 25.30 -4.16
N ARG A 393 0.63 26.23 -4.07
CA ARG A 393 0.49 27.32 -5.03
C ARG A 393 1.80 28.13 -5.01
N GLY A 394 2.55 28.10 -6.11
CA GLY A 394 3.68 29.02 -6.27
C GLY A 394 3.16 30.45 -6.26
N ASN A 395 3.92 31.39 -5.68
CA ASN A 395 3.55 32.81 -5.65
C ASN A 395 3.42 33.35 -7.08
N GLY A 396 2.21 33.30 -7.66
CA GLY A 396 1.86 33.95 -8.91
C GLY A 396 1.76 33.07 -10.17
N GLU A 397 2.26 31.84 -10.17
CA GLU A 397 2.12 30.95 -11.34
C GLU A 397 0.83 30.14 -11.26
N ARG A 398 -0.04 30.31 -12.27
CA ARG A 398 -1.15 29.37 -12.53
C ARG A 398 -0.52 28.06 -12.99
N SER A 399 -0.60 27.02 -12.16
CA SER A 399 -0.28 25.66 -12.58
C SER A 399 -1.52 25.04 -13.20
N ASP A 400 -1.46 24.76 -14.51
CA ASP A 400 -2.57 24.17 -15.27
C ASP A 400 -2.56 22.63 -15.27
N TYR A 401 -1.66 22.01 -14.49
CA TYR A 401 -1.51 20.56 -14.44
C TYR A 401 -2.66 19.93 -13.66
N THR A 402 -3.52 19.20 -14.38
CA THR A 402 -4.53 18.29 -13.82
C THR A 402 -3.97 16.88 -13.67
N PHE A 403 -4.67 15.95 -13.02
CA PHE A 403 -4.34 14.53 -13.15
C PHE A 403 -4.65 14.07 -14.58
N PRO A 404 -3.77 13.29 -15.25
CA PRO A 404 -4.03 12.83 -16.60
C PRO A 404 -5.37 12.10 -16.70
N PRO A 405 -6.12 12.27 -17.80
CA PRO A 405 -7.41 11.61 -17.95
C PRO A 405 -7.26 10.10 -17.88
N SER A 406 -8.02 9.46 -17.01
CA SER A 406 -8.06 8.01 -16.85
C SER A 406 -9.52 7.55 -16.99
N PRO A 407 -9.96 7.08 -18.16
CA PRO A 407 -11.39 6.82 -18.44
C PRO A 407 -12.00 5.72 -17.54
N SER A 408 -11.15 4.87 -16.95
CA SER A 408 -11.55 3.78 -16.05
C SER A 408 -11.56 4.19 -14.58
N LEU A 409 -11.06 5.37 -14.21
CA LEU A 409 -10.95 5.77 -12.81
C LEU A 409 -12.36 6.00 -12.25
N ARG A 410 -12.69 5.22 -11.22
CA ARG A 410 -13.98 5.25 -10.51
C ARG A 410 -13.80 5.62 -9.04
N ARG A 411 -12.66 5.25 -8.45
CA ARG A 411 -12.41 5.38 -7.02
C ARG A 411 -11.22 6.28 -6.74
N LEU A 412 -11.41 7.27 -5.88
CA LEU A 412 -10.33 8.15 -5.43
C LEU A 412 -10.31 8.24 -3.92
N TYR A 413 -9.17 7.94 -3.32
CA TYR A 413 -8.87 8.22 -1.92
C TYR A 413 -7.76 9.26 -1.89
N ALA A 414 -7.97 10.38 -1.20
CA ALA A 414 -6.92 11.35 -0.94
C ALA A 414 -6.93 11.77 0.52
N SER A 415 -5.78 11.59 1.18
CA SER A 415 -5.54 12.07 2.54
C SER A 415 -4.51 13.21 2.59
N GLY A 416 -4.50 13.93 3.72
CA GLY A 416 -3.63 15.08 3.93
C GLY A 416 -4.20 16.40 3.39
N HIS A 417 -3.44 17.50 3.48
CA HIS A 417 -3.86 18.87 3.17
C HIS A 417 -4.31 19.11 1.71
N CYS A 418 -5.50 18.62 1.37
CA CYS A 418 -6.06 18.67 0.02
C CYS A 418 -6.64 20.03 -0.37
N GLU A 419 -6.77 20.96 0.59
CA GLU A 419 -7.50 22.23 0.42
C GLU A 419 -7.03 23.03 -0.81
N ASN A 420 -5.72 23.11 -1.04
CA ASN A 420 -5.16 23.85 -2.19
C ASN A 420 -5.12 23.06 -3.49
N ALA A 421 -5.24 21.73 -3.42
CA ALA A 421 -5.12 20.85 -4.57
C ALA A 421 -6.47 20.56 -5.23
N ILE A 422 -7.54 20.51 -4.41
CA ILE A 422 -8.92 20.32 -4.89
C ILE A 422 -9.52 21.65 -5.33
N ARG A 423 -9.00 22.77 -4.82
CA ARG A 423 -9.26 24.08 -5.39
C ARG A 423 -9.00 24.01 -6.88
N MET A 424 -10.08 24.21 -7.64
CA MET A 424 -9.97 24.38 -9.07
C MET A 424 -8.86 25.40 -9.32
N ASN A 425 -8.01 25.09 -10.28
CA ASN A 425 -7.12 26.06 -10.92
C ASN A 425 -7.88 27.39 -11.08
N GLY A 426 -7.21 28.55 -11.03
CA GLY A 426 -7.84 29.85 -11.34
C GLY A 426 -8.62 29.92 -12.67
N SER A 427 -8.59 28.86 -13.50
CA SER A 427 -9.39 28.58 -14.69
C SER A 427 -10.66 27.72 -14.47
N ALA A 428 -11.04 27.40 -13.23
CA ALA A 428 -12.18 26.54 -12.86
C ALA A 428 -12.07 25.05 -13.27
N ASN A 429 -10.91 24.57 -13.73
CA ASN A 429 -10.74 23.14 -14.03
C ASN A 429 -10.40 22.33 -12.76
N PRO A 430 -11.12 21.23 -12.51
CA PRO A 430 -10.82 20.36 -11.39
C PRO A 430 -9.51 19.59 -11.59
N LEU A 431 -8.79 19.34 -10.48
CA LEU A 431 -7.56 18.54 -10.51
C LEU A 431 -7.81 17.11 -11.01
N PHE A 432 -8.97 16.52 -10.68
CA PHE A 432 -9.34 15.18 -11.12
C PHE A 432 -10.61 15.23 -11.98
N PRO A 433 -10.80 14.28 -12.91
CA PRO A 433 -12.05 14.12 -13.65
C PRO A 433 -13.16 13.62 -12.72
N TRP A 434 -13.74 14.52 -11.92
CA TRP A 434 -14.71 14.21 -10.88
C TRP A 434 -15.97 13.48 -11.38
N SER A 435 -16.43 13.79 -12.59
CA SER A 435 -17.72 13.34 -13.12
C SER A 435 -17.84 11.83 -13.32
N GLN A 436 -16.72 11.12 -13.48
CA GLN A 436 -16.68 9.67 -13.66
C GLN A 436 -16.46 8.90 -12.34
N LEU A 437 -16.16 9.59 -11.24
CA LEU A 437 -15.96 8.92 -9.95
C LEU A 437 -17.31 8.41 -9.43
N ASP A 438 -17.34 7.16 -9.00
CA ASP A 438 -18.45 6.60 -8.25
C ASP A 438 -18.17 6.61 -6.74
N ARG A 439 -16.89 6.61 -6.35
CA ARG A 439 -16.44 6.61 -4.96
C ARG A 439 -15.36 7.64 -4.74
N LEU A 440 -15.53 8.41 -3.68
CA LEU A 440 -14.58 9.45 -3.32
C LEU A 440 -14.41 9.48 -1.81
N SER A 441 -13.16 9.49 -1.37
CA SER A 441 -12.80 9.74 0.01
C SER A 441 -11.74 10.83 0.10
N LEU A 442 -12.03 11.86 0.90
CA LEU A 442 -11.19 13.02 1.13
C LEU A 442 -11.08 13.22 2.65
N SER A 443 -9.97 12.79 3.24
CA SER A 443 -9.76 12.96 4.69
C SER A 443 -9.31 14.39 5.06
N GLY A 444 -8.81 15.12 4.06
CA GLY A 444 -8.40 16.51 4.19
C GLY A 444 -9.59 17.45 4.32
N VAL A 445 -9.35 18.60 4.94
CA VAL A 445 -10.42 19.54 5.22
C VAL A 445 -10.83 20.33 3.97
N LEU A 446 -12.13 20.33 3.63
CA LEU A 446 -12.66 20.91 2.40
C LEU A 446 -13.39 22.23 2.64
N GLN A 447 -13.08 23.25 1.85
CA GLN A 447 -13.86 24.49 1.85
C GLN A 447 -15.24 24.29 1.22
N HIS A 448 -16.23 25.03 1.70
CA HIS A 448 -17.62 24.97 1.24
C HIS A 448 -17.75 25.10 -0.28
N ASP A 449 -17.21 26.14 -0.92
CA ASP A 449 -17.34 26.32 -2.38
C ASP A 449 -16.75 25.15 -3.18
N THR A 450 -15.70 24.52 -2.64
CA THR A 450 -15.06 23.36 -3.28
C THR A 450 -15.96 22.14 -3.16
N TRP A 451 -16.59 21.96 -2.01
CA TRP A 451 -17.61 20.95 -1.77
C TRP A 451 -18.83 21.11 -2.69
N MET A 452 -19.37 22.33 -2.84
CA MET A 452 -20.49 22.62 -3.73
C MET A 452 -20.20 22.18 -5.15
N LYS A 453 -19.08 22.68 -5.70
CA LYS A 453 -18.65 22.37 -7.06
C LYS A 453 -18.36 20.89 -7.27
N LEU A 454 -17.85 20.22 -6.24
CA LEU A 454 -17.62 18.79 -6.28
C LEU A 454 -18.94 18.05 -6.44
N LEU A 455 -19.93 18.33 -5.60
CA LEU A 455 -21.25 17.70 -5.71
C LEU A 455 -21.95 18.00 -7.05
N GLU A 456 -21.83 19.24 -7.54
CA GLU A 456 -22.36 19.62 -8.86
C GLU A 456 -21.68 18.88 -10.02
N SER A 457 -20.37 18.66 -9.93
CA SER A 457 -19.58 18.01 -10.98
C SER A 457 -19.67 16.48 -10.95
N CYS A 458 -20.02 15.91 -9.80
CA CYS A 458 -19.97 14.48 -9.51
C CYS A 458 -21.32 13.78 -9.73
N ALA A 459 -21.79 13.75 -10.97
CA ALA A 459 -23.05 13.10 -11.29
C ALA A 459 -23.08 11.60 -10.92
N CYS A 460 -21.94 10.89 -10.93
CA CYS A 460 -21.89 9.44 -10.73
C CYS A 460 -21.61 8.99 -9.28
N ILE A 461 -21.32 9.90 -8.35
CA ILE A 461 -20.90 9.52 -7.00
C ILE A 461 -22.04 8.79 -6.28
N ASN A 462 -21.74 7.57 -5.83
CA ASN A 462 -22.60 6.71 -5.02
C ASN A 462 -22.15 6.63 -3.56
N ALA A 463 -20.86 6.81 -3.28
CA ALA A 463 -20.29 6.79 -1.93
C ALA A 463 -19.25 7.90 -1.77
N LEU A 464 -19.37 8.64 -0.67
CA LEU A 464 -18.59 9.84 -0.42
C LEU A 464 -18.14 9.90 1.03
N ALA A 465 -16.84 10.03 1.27
CA ALA A 465 -16.29 10.34 2.58
C ALA A 465 -15.57 11.68 2.51
N ILE A 466 -15.94 12.64 3.36
CA ILE A 466 -15.36 13.99 3.33
C ILE A 466 -15.23 14.55 4.73
N ASN A 467 -14.27 15.45 4.95
CA ASN A 467 -14.17 16.26 6.16
C ASN A 467 -14.37 17.75 5.80
N PRO A 468 -15.60 18.30 5.83
CA PRO A 468 -15.82 19.71 5.53
C PRO A 468 -15.23 20.62 6.61
N LEU A 469 -14.56 21.70 6.19
CA LEU A 469 -14.18 22.78 7.10
C LEU A 469 -15.44 23.54 7.51
N PRO A 470 -15.64 23.82 8.80
CA PRO A 470 -16.51 24.90 9.23
C PRO A 470 -15.83 26.21 8.85
N VAL A 471 -15.97 26.62 7.59
CA VAL A 471 -15.64 28.00 7.21
C VAL A 471 -16.73 28.86 7.84
N ARG A 472 -16.34 29.95 8.53
CA ARG A 472 -17.29 30.99 8.95
C ARG A 472 -18.03 31.47 7.73
N PHE A 473 -19.22 30.94 7.55
CA PHE A 473 -20.07 31.24 6.43
C PHE A 473 -20.53 32.68 6.60
N ASP A 474 -19.96 33.57 5.78
CA ASP A 474 -20.44 34.94 5.74
C ASP A 474 -21.80 34.92 5.04
N LYS A 475 -22.86 34.86 5.84
CA LYS A 475 -24.26 34.84 5.37
C LYS A 475 -24.57 35.97 4.39
N SER A 476 -23.81 37.06 4.41
CA SER A 476 -24.03 38.22 3.54
C SER A 476 -23.81 37.94 2.04
N ASN A 477 -23.13 36.85 1.68
CA ASN A 477 -22.88 36.48 0.27
C ASN A 477 -23.88 35.48 -0.32
N LEU A 478 -24.75 34.88 0.51
CA LEU A 478 -25.85 34.05 0.02
C LEU A 478 -26.97 34.98 -0.48
N LYS A 479 -27.01 35.20 -1.80
CA LYS A 479 -28.19 35.84 -2.41
C LYS A 479 -29.38 34.90 -2.21
N ASP A 480 -30.51 35.44 -1.76
CA ASP A 480 -31.74 34.75 -1.33
C ASP A 480 -32.47 33.86 -2.37
N SER A 481 -31.79 33.36 -3.42
CA SER A 481 -32.45 32.65 -4.54
C SER A 481 -31.78 31.34 -4.93
N HIS A 482 -31.33 30.53 -3.96
CA HIS A 482 -30.80 29.21 -4.30
C HIS A 482 -31.89 28.15 -4.23
N GLN A 483 -32.28 27.66 -5.41
CA GLN A 483 -33.05 26.43 -5.54
C GLN A 483 -32.26 25.29 -4.87
N PRO A 484 -32.95 24.35 -4.18
CA PRO A 484 -32.27 23.21 -3.57
C PRO A 484 -31.53 22.39 -4.63
N ILE A 485 -30.30 22.01 -4.32
CA ILE A 485 -29.41 21.18 -5.11
C ILE A 485 -29.68 19.71 -4.79
N TYR A 486 -30.17 18.97 -5.77
CA TYR A 486 -30.50 17.56 -5.61
C TYR A 486 -29.28 16.67 -5.90
N VAL A 487 -28.77 16.00 -4.87
CA VAL A 487 -27.70 15.00 -5.00
C VAL A 487 -28.34 13.62 -5.19
N ARG A 488 -28.64 13.29 -6.44
CA ARG A 488 -29.50 12.14 -6.76
C ARG A 488 -28.82 10.78 -6.64
N ASN A 489 -27.51 10.66 -6.86
CA ASN A 489 -26.89 9.33 -6.95
C ASN A 489 -26.18 8.88 -5.67
N LEU A 490 -25.98 9.79 -4.72
CA LEU A 490 -25.29 9.51 -3.47
C LEU A 490 -26.15 8.60 -2.57
N ARG A 491 -25.63 7.42 -2.24
CA ARG A 491 -26.27 6.41 -1.38
C ARG A 491 -25.61 6.29 -0.01
N ARG A 492 -24.30 6.51 0.06
CA ARG A 492 -23.50 6.41 1.28
C ARG A 492 -22.70 7.69 1.49
N LEU A 493 -22.82 8.30 2.66
CA LEU A 493 -22.11 9.52 3.01
C LEU A 493 -21.42 9.36 4.37
N VAL A 494 -20.13 9.63 4.42
CA VAL A 494 -19.35 9.75 5.66
C VAL A 494 -18.88 11.19 5.77
N VAL A 495 -19.30 11.89 6.82
CA VAL A 495 -18.93 13.28 7.08
C VAL A 495 -18.06 13.33 8.33
N GLY A 496 -16.81 13.76 8.15
CA GLY A 496 -15.91 14.13 9.22
C GLY A 496 -16.26 15.49 9.79
N CYS A 497 -16.33 15.60 11.10
CA CYS A 497 -16.69 16.83 11.77
C CYS A 497 -15.64 17.13 12.84
N ARG A 498 -15.13 18.37 12.84
CA ARG A 498 -14.28 18.90 13.92
C ARG A 498 -15.13 19.64 14.95
N ARG A 499 -15.87 20.65 14.50
CA ARG A 499 -16.91 21.38 15.26
C ARG A 499 -18.14 21.57 14.40
N PHE A 500 -19.31 21.30 14.96
CA PHE A 500 -20.60 21.66 14.37
C PHE A 500 -20.95 23.06 14.84
N SER A 501 -20.48 24.06 14.10
CA SER A 501 -20.94 25.43 14.22
C SER A 501 -21.55 25.83 12.88
N ILE A 502 -22.89 25.89 12.81
CA ILE A 502 -23.66 26.36 11.65
C ILE A 502 -23.23 27.77 11.20
N PRO A 503 -23.40 28.11 9.90
CA PRO A 503 -24.15 27.38 8.88
C PRO A 503 -23.39 26.25 8.19
N MET A 504 -24.02 25.08 8.15
CA MET A 504 -23.61 23.97 7.32
C MET A 504 -24.05 24.21 5.86
N PRO A 505 -23.27 23.74 4.87
CA PRO A 505 -23.66 23.68 3.45
C PRO A 505 -25.00 22.98 3.16
N PHE A 506 -25.46 22.14 4.09
CA PHE A 506 -26.46 21.10 3.81
C PHE A 506 -27.87 21.63 3.61
N ASP A 507 -28.16 22.85 4.06
CA ASP A 507 -29.48 23.48 3.89
C ASP A 507 -29.85 23.64 2.40
N GLU A 508 -28.85 23.70 1.53
CA GLU A 508 -29.05 23.79 0.08
C GLU A 508 -29.16 22.42 -0.59
N PHE A 509 -28.91 21.31 0.11
CA PHE A 509 -28.86 19.99 -0.50
C PHE A 509 -30.06 19.12 -0.14
N ILE A 510 -30.50 18.33 -1.11
CA ILE A 510 -31.47 17.25 -0.89
C ILE A 510 -30.86 15.95 -1.40
N PHE A 511 -30.60 15.03 -0.47
CA PHE A 511 -30.00 13.73 -0.73
C PHE A 511 -31.07 12.65 -0.90
N THR A 512 -31.80 12.75 -2.01
CA THR A 512 -32.97 11.90 -2.28
C THR A 512 -32.70 10.39 -2.24
N ASN A 513 -31.48 9.92 -2.52
CA ASN A 513 -31.18 8.48 -2.52
C ASN A 513 -30.19 8.06 -1.42
N LEU A 514 -29.91 8.93 -0.45
CA LEU A 514 -29.00 8.61 0.64
C LEU A 514 -29.66 7.62 1.59
N THR A 515 -29.09 6.41 1.66
CA THR A 515 -29.59 5.32 2.50
C THR A 515 -28.73 5.11 3.74
N SER A 516 -27.46 5.54 3.72
CA SER A 516 -26.51 5.36 4.83
C SER A 516 -25.73 6.64 5.07
N LEU A 517 -25.76 7.13 6.31
CA LEU A 517 -25.09 8.35 6.75
C LEU A 517 -24.25 8.05 7.98
N ARG A 518 -22.98 8.45 7.94
CA ARG A 518 -22.06 8.39 9.06
C ARG A 518 -21.50 9.77 9.36
N ILE A 519 -21.53 10.14 10.63
CA ILE A 519 -20.96 11.38 11.14
C ILE A 519 -19.81 10.98 12.06
N VAL A 520 -18.59 11.40 11.70
CA VAL A 520 -17.33 10.96 12.30
C VAL A 520 -16.60 12.09 12.99
N ARG A 521 -16.19 11.86 14.23
CA ARG A 521 -15.37 12.80 14.98
C ARG A 521 -13.95 12.78 14.45
N THR A 522 -13.48 13.92 13.94
CA THR A 522 -12.11 14.03 13.39
C THR A 522 -11.12 14.70 14.32
N ASP A 523 -11.56 15.33 15.41
CA ASP A 523 -10.70 15.92 16.45
C ASP A 523 -11.18 15.52 17.86
N LYS A 524 -10.24 15.23 18.76
CA LYS A 524 -10.46 14.82 20.15
C LYS A 524 -10.84 15.96 21.08
N ASN A 525 -10.42 17.18 20.77
CA ASN A 525 -10.46 18.29 21.72
C ASN A 525 -11.62 19.25 21.47
N ASP A 526 -12.43 18.96 20.46
CA ASP A 526 -13.53 19.83 20.06
C ASP A 526 -14.85 19.24 20.51
N ASP A 527 -15.64 20.08 21.19
CA ASP A 527 -17.01 19.79 21.59
C ASP A 527 -17.89 19.59 20.34
N TRP A 528 -18.74 18.58 20.43
CA TRP A 528 -19.62 18.14 19.35
C TRP A 528 -20.99 18.84 19.44
N PHE A 529 -21.52 19.27 18.28
CA PHE A 529 -22.82 19.94 18.10
C PHE A 529 -23.12 21.08 19.08
N GLU A 530 -22.92 22.32 18.63
CA GLU A 530 -23.39 23.48 19.39
C GLU A 530 -24.93 23.50 19.51
N SER A 531 -25.62 22.88 18.55
CA SER A 531 -27.08 22.82 18.50
C SER A 531 -27.60 21.54 17.85
N PHE A 532 -28.66 20.99 18.43
CA PHE A 532 -29.43 19.89 17.88
C PHE A 532 -30.11 20.22 16.53
N HIS A 533 -30.40 21.51 16.32
CA HIS A 533 -31.02 22.02 15.11
C HIS A 533 -30.23 21.68 13.84
N ASP A 534 -28.91 21.55 13.97
CA ASP A 534 -27.99 21.21 12.89
C ASP A 534 -28.20 19.76 12.42
N ILE A 535 -28.44 18.85 13.37
CA ILE A 535 -28.77 17.45 13.07
C ILE A 535 -30.14 17.38 12.41
N GLU A 536 -31.14 18.08 12.96
CA GLU A 536 -32.50 18.09 12.40
C GLU A 536 -32.51 18.53 10.94
N ARG A 537 -31.84 19.65 10.62
CA ARG A 537 -31.75 20.13 9.23
C ARG A 537 -31.09 19.12 8.31
N PHE A 538 -30.00 18.50 8.76
CA PHE A 538 -29.28 17.53 7.94
C PHE A 538 -30.10 16.26 7.72
N LEU A 539 -30.81 15.78 8.74
CA LEU A 539 -31.71 14.63 8.62
C LEU A 539 -32.91 14.94 7.71
N ASN A 540 -33.45 16.15 7.77
CA ASN A 540 -34.51 16.62 6.88
C ASN A 540 -34.10 16.60 5.40
N ALA A 541 -32.81 16.82 5.13
CA ALA A 541 -32.23 16.70 3.78
C ALA A 541 -32.07 15.25 3.30
N THR A 542 -32.35 14.24 4.13
CA THR A 542 -32.07 12.81 3.89
C THR A 542 -33.30 11.92 4.08
N PRO A 543 -34.43 12.17 3.38
CA PRO A 543 -35.72 11.51 3.69
C PRO A 543 -35.72 9.99 3.54
N ASN A 544 -34.80 9.43 2.73
CA ASN A 544 -34.68 7.99 2.47
C ASN A 544 -33.62 7.28 3.30
N LEU A 545 -33.14 7.92 4.37
CA LEU A 545 -32.11 7.37 5.23
C LEU A 545 -32.60 6.09 5.93
N GLN A 546 -31.80 5.03 5.85
CA GLN A 546 -32.07 3.73 6.47
C GLN A 546 -31.07 3.41 7.59
N GLU A 547 -29.85 3.92 7.48
CA GLU A 547 -28.79 3.70 8.45
C GLU A 547 -28.16 5.03 8.87
N LEU A 548 -28.11 5.29 10.16
CA LEU A 548 -27.54 6.50 10.74
C LEU A 548 -26.49 6.13 11.79
N TYR A 549 -25.26 6.58 11.59
CA TYR A 549 -24.13 6.29 12.46
C TYR A 549 -23.54 7.58 13.01
N PHE A 550 -23.53 7.73 14.33
CA PHE A 550 -22.79 8.76 15.03
C PHE A 550 -21.54 8.12 15.64
N THR A 551 -20.37 8.63 15.28
CA THR A 551 -19.08 8.16 15.82
C THR A 551 -18.39 9.31 16.51
N GLY A 552 -18.65 9.44 17.81
CA GLY A 552 -18.14 10.52 18.65
C GLY A 552 -19.05 10.75 19.84
N SER A 553 -18.47 11.26 20.93
CA SER A 553 -19.18 11.55 22.17
C SER A 553 -20.27 12.57 21.91
N LEU A 554 -21.52 12.12 21.82
CA LEU A 554 -22.66 12.96 22.15
C LEU A 554 -22.41 13.39 23.59
N LEU A 555 -22.05 14.66 23.77
CA LEU A 555 -21.72 15.22 25.06
C LEU A 555 -23.00 15.35 25.88
N PHE A 556 -23.40 14.24 26.47
CA PHE A 556 -24.57 14.15 27.34
C PHE A 556 -24.37 14.95 28.63
N TYR A 557 -23.21 15.53 28.92
CA TYR A 557 -22.96 16.24 30.19
C TYR A 557 -23.59 17.64 30.28
N GLN A 558 -23.98 18.27 29.16
CA GLN A 558 -24.67 19.57 29.17
C GLN A 558 -26.17 19.41 28.97
N ALA A 559 -26.91 19.25 30.07
CA ALA A 559 -28.38 19.32 30.09
C ALA A 559 -28.94 20.62 29.46
N PHE A 560 -28.10 21.65 29.28
CA PHE A 560 -28.48 22.94 28.70
C PHE A 560 -28.64 22.95 27.17
N HIS A 561 -28.08 21.97 26.44
CA HIS A 561 -28.10 21.98 24.97
C HIS A 561 -29.06 20.96 24.37
N PHE A 562 -29.50 19.98 25.15
CA PHE A 562 -30.55 19.08 24.75
C PHE A 562 -31.85 19.39 25.50
N PRO A 563 -32.92 19.77 24.80
CA PRO A 563 -34.20 20.11 25.39
C PRO A 563 -34.96 18.81 25.75
N PHE A 564 -34.36 17.94 26.58
CA PHE A 564 -35.01 16.69 27.00
C PHE A 564 -35.92 16.90 28.21
N ASP A 565 -35.61 17.88 29.07
CA ASP A 565 -36.43 18.20 30.25
C ASP A 565 -37.07 19.59 30.13
N ASN A 566 -38.41 19.61 30.10
CA ASN A 566 -39.32 20.76 30.31
C ASN A 566 -39.48 21.82 29.21
N THR A 567 -38.87 21.68 28.05
CA THR A 567 -39.26 22.50 26.88
C THR A 567 -40.53 21.93 26.23
N PRO A 568 -41.37 22.76 25.58
CA PRO A 568 -42.47 22.24 24.79
C PRO A 568 -41.96 21.18 23.81
N PRO A 569 -42.74 20.10 23.59
CA PRO A 569 -42.33 19.03 22.69
C PRO A 569 -41.95 19.60 21.34
N PRO A 570 -40.91 19.07 20.68
CA PRO A 570 -40.49 19.57 19.38
C PRO A 570 -41.67 19.52 18.40
N PRO A 571 -41.76 20.47 17.45
CA PRO A 571 -42.76 20.41 16.38
C PRO A 571 -42.77 19.01 15.77
N THR A 572 -43.96 18.53 15.35
CA THR A 572 -44.08 17.15 14.83
C THR A 572 -43.14 16.90 13.64
N GLU A 573 -42.84 17.94 12.86
CA GLU A 573 -41.90 17.93 11.73
C GLU A 573 -40.44 17.75 12.13
N SER A 574 -40.07 18.11 13.36
CA SER A 574 -38.71 17.97 13.89
C SER A 574 -38.43 16.59 14.50
N ARG A 575 -39.46 15.74 14.67
CA ARG A 575 -39.30 14.41 15.27
C ARG A 575 -38.49 13.48 14.35
N LEU A 576 -37.67 12.58 14.91
CA LEU A 576 -36.83 11.68 14.11
C LEU A 576 -37.64 10.84 13.12
N SER A 577 -38.83 10.38 13.53
CA SER A 577 -39.73 9.61 12.67
C SER A 577 -40.25 10.39 11.45
N ALA A 578 -40.37 11.71 11.57
CA ALA A 578 -40.80 12.59 10.50
C ALA A 578 -39.62 12.93 9.57
N LEU A 579 -38.44 13.15 10.15
CA LEU A 579 -37.20 13.46 9.42
C LEU A 579 -36.70 12.26 8.60
N VAL A 580 -36.69 11.06 9.18
CA VAL A 580 -36.14 9.83 8.56
C VAL A 580 -37.07 8.63 8.78
N PRO A 581 -38.26 8.62 8.14
CA PRO A 581 -39.30 7.59 8.37
C PRO A 581 -38.84 6.17 8.03
N HIS A 582 -37.82 6.04 7.19
CA HIS A 582 -37.25 4.78 6.70
C HIS A 582 -36.08 4.25 7.54
N LEU A 583 -35.72 4.91 8.63
CA LEU A 583 -34.60 4.51 9.49
C LEU A 583 -34.83 3.08 10.04
N ARG A 584 -33.81 2.23 9.85
CA ARG A 584 -33.77 0.82 10.27
C ARG A 584 -32.67 0.56 11.28
N LEU A 585 -31.55 1.27 11.17
CA LEU A 585 -30.41 1.10 12.05
C LEU A 585 -29.91 2.47 12.48
N MET A 586 -29.85 2.67 13.79
CA MET A 586 -29.18 3.82 14.39
C MET A 586 -28.03 3.29 15.25
N VAL A 587 -26.83 3.80 15.04
CA VAL A 587 -25.65 3.47 15.83
C VAL A 587 -25.09 4.72 16.45
N ILE A 588 -24.87 4.70 17.76
CA ILE A 588 -24.20 5.76 18.49
C ILE A 588 -22.95 5.14 19.13
N SER A 589 -21.77 5.51 18.66
CA SER A 589 -20.50 5.07 19.22
C SER A 589 -19.81 6.19 19.97
N ASP A 590 -18.85 5.81 20.81
CA ASP A 590 -18.00 6.70 21.60
C ASP A 590 -18.78 7.54 22.62
N VAL A 591 -19.87 6.97 23.15
CA VAL A 591 -20.65 7.61 24.20
C VAL A 591 -19.82 7.68 25.46
N ASP A 592 -19.48 8.90 25.86
CA ASP A 592 -18.69 9.19 27.04
C ASP A 592 -19.57 9.08 28.30
N ALA A 593 -19.23 8.13 29.17
CA ALA A 593 -19.94 7.85 30.41
C ALA A 593 -19.25 8.43 31.66
N GLU A 594 -18.14 9.18 31.52
CA GLU A 594 -17.32 9.64 32.65
C GLU A 594 -18.02 10.69 33.51
N TYR A 595 -18.96 11.45 32.94
CA TYR A 595 -19.64 12.50 33.70
C TYR A 595 -20.79 11.92 34.53
N GLY A 596 -20.92 12.37 35.79
CA GLY A 596 -21.87 11.81 36.76
C GLY A 596 -23.37 11.87 36.39
N LEU A 597 -23.73 12.56 35.30
CA LEU A 597 -25.09 12.60 34.75
C LEU A 597 -25.20 11.91 33.37
N ALA A 598 -24.14 11.28 32.86
CA ALA A 598 -24.13 10.71 31.51
C ALA A 598 -25.20 9.62 31.36
N ALA A 599 -25.36 8.75 32.37
CA ALA A 599 -26.39 7.72 32.37
C ALA A 599 -27.80 8.32 32.30
N GLU A 600 -28.10 9.32 33.14
CA GLU A 600 -29.40 9.99 33.20
C GLU A 600 -29.73 10.71 31.89
N ASN A 601 -28.74 11.35 31.26
CA ASN A 601 -28.91 12.04 29.98
C ASN A 601 -29.07 11.07 28.80
N ILE A 602 -28.36 9.93 28.80
CA ILE A 602 -28.59 8.85 27.82
C ILE A 602 -30.01 8.31 27.97
N ILE A 603 -30.44 8.04 29.21
CA ILE A 603 -31.80 7.58 29.52
C ILE A 603 -32.83 8.61 29.06
N GLY A 604 -32.61 9.90 29.35
CA GLY A 604 -33.47 11.01 28.90
C GLY A 604 -33.56 11.10 27.37
N PHE A 605 -32.44 10.92 26.66
CA PHE A 605 -32.43 10.85 25.20
C PHE A 605 -33.24 9.68 24.66
N LEU A 606 -33.08 8.48 25.24
CA LEU A 606 -33.83 7.28 24.85
C LEU A 606 -35.33 7.45 25.08
N GLY A 607 -35.72 8.11 26.18
CA GLY A 607 -37.11 8.43 26.48
C GLY A 607 -37.66 9.66 25.75
N SER A 608 -36.83 10.40 25.02
CA SER A 608 -37.23 11.70 24.46
C SER A 608 -38.35 11.58 23.43
N GLU A 609 -39.26 12.56 23.40
CA GLU A 609 -40.31 12.61 22.37
C GLU A 609 -39.74 12.67 20.96
N TRP A 610 -38.58 13.31 20.78
CA TRP A 610 -37.91 13.41 19.49
C TRP A 610 -37.56 12.03 18.93
N LEU A 611 -37.03 11.14 19.76
CA LEU A 611 -36.63 9.79 19.37
C LEU A 611 -37.83 8.84 19.32
N CYS A 612 -38.75 8.94 20.28
CA CYS A 612 -39.78 7.93 20.51
C CYS A 612 -41.12 8.17 19.81
N SER A 613 -41.44 9.42 19.45
CA SER A 613 -42.77 9.74 18.91
C SER A 613 -42.85 9.59 17.39
N GLY A 614 -44.06 9.32 16.88
CA GLY A 614 -44.38 9.42 15.44
C GLY A 614 -44.00 8.21 14.57
N TRP A 615 -43.58 7.09 15.17
CA TRP A 615 -43.29 5.84 14.46
C TRP A 615 -44.53 5.01 14.11
N ASP A 616 -45.73 5.46 14.51
CA ASP A 616 -47.01 4.76 14.33
C ASP A 616 -47.49 4.67 12.87
N VAL A 617 -46.81 5.34 11.92
CA VAL A 617 -47.25 5.48 10.52
C VAL A 617 -47.28 4.16 9.74
N ALA A 618 -46.74 3.05 10.26
CA ALA A 618 -46.69 1.76 9.55
C ALA A 618 -47.64 0.68 10.09
N LYS A 619 -48.68 1.02 10.85
CA LYS A 619 -49.70 0.04 11.29
C LYS A 619 -50.80 -0.23 10.25
N SER A 620 -50.84 0.47 9.11
CA SER A 620 -51.88 0.26 8.09
C SER A 620 -51.50 -0.83 7.09
N ASP A 621 -52.26 -1.93 7.15
CA ASP A 621 -52.53 -2.90 6.10
C ASP A 621 -51.35 -3.62 5.44
N SER A 622 -51.04 -4.81 5.96
CA SER A 622 -50.38 -5.94 5.27
C SER A 622 -48.95 -5.78 4.76
N HIS A 623 -48.36 -4.58 4.80
CA HIS A 623 -46.97 -4.36 4.38
C HIS A 623 -46.00 -4.53 5.55
N LYS A 624 -45.12 -5.52 5.41
CA LYS A 624 -43.94 -5.86 6.22
C LYS A 624 -43.49 -4.74 7.19
N LYS A 625 -43.77 -4.92 8.50
CA LYS A 625 -43.28 -4.05 9.59
C LYS A 625 -41.77 -3.82 9.40
N ILE A 626 -41.34 -2.56 9.34
CA ILE A 626 -39.93 -2.20 9.25
C ILE A 626 -39.31 -2.49 10.63
N SER A 627 -38.42 -3.49 10.69
CA SER A 627 -37.66 -3.77 11.91
C SER A 627 -36.63 -2.67 12.13
N ARG A 628 -36.63 -2.06 13.32
CA ARG A 628 -35.68 -1.00 13.70
C ARG A 628 -34.76 -1.46 14.82
N THR A 629 -33.47 -1.16 14.68
CA THR A 629 -32.43 -1.50 15.64
C THR A 629 -31.69 -0.23 16.07
N LEU A 630 -31.51 -0.06 17.37
CA LEU A 630 -30.61 0.94 17.96
C LEU A 630 -29.45 0.21 18.62
N GLU A 631 -28.22 0.53 18.21
CA GLU A 631 -26.99 0.04 18.82
C GLU A 631 -26.25 1.19 19.47
N MET A 632 -25.82 1.00 20.72
CA MET A 632 -24.99 1.97 21.44
C MET A 632 -23.68 1.31 21.87
N TYR A 633 -22.55 1.94 21.56
CA TYR A 633 -21.22 1.50 21.96
C TYR A 633 -20.68 2.48 23.01
N LEU A 634 -20.63 2.02 24.26
CA LEU A 634 -20.18 2.82 25.40
C LEU A 634 -18.67 2.68 25.55
N ILE A 635 -17.94 3.80 25.63
CA ILE A 635 -16.51 3.77 25.93
C ILE A 635 -16.33 3.97 27.43
N SER A 636 -15.67 3.00 28.07
CA SER A 636 -15.06 3.21 29.38
C SER A 636 -13.63 3.68 29.15
N PHE A 637 -13.32 4.90 29.55
CA PHE A 637 -11.93 5.33 29.62
C PHE A 637 -11.28 4.56 30.77
N LYS A 638 -10.30 3.73 30.40
CA LYS A 638 -9.53 2.94 31.34
C LYS A 638 -8.51 3.86 31.98
N ASP A 639 -8.81 4.36 33.16
CA ASP A 639 -7.87 4.51 34.28
C ASP A 639 -8.65 4.98 35.51
N GLU A 640 -8.98 4.03 36.39
CA GLU A 640 -9.44 4.21 37.79
C GLU A 640 -10.86 4.70 38.10
N ASP A 641 -11.71 5.04 37.12
CA ASP A 641 -13.02 5.60 37.44
C ASP A 641 -14.15 4.57 37.66
N ILE A 642 -14.40 4.24 38.94
CA ILE A 642 -15.54 3.40 39.40
C ILE A 642 -16.88 3.95 38.88
N PHE A 643 -17.00 5.25 38.63
CA PHE A 643 -18.24 5.85 38.16
C PHE A 643 -18.63 5.38 36.75
N ALA A 644 -17.67 5.04 35.88
CA ALA A 644 -17.94 4.58 34.52
C ALA A 644 -18.66 3.22 34.49
N GLU A 645 -18.22 2.26 35.32
CA GLU A 645 -18.84 0.92 35.39
C GLU A 645 -20.27 0.98 35.94
N VAL A 646 -20.50 1.83 36.95
CA VAL A 646 -21.83 2.09 37.51
C VAL A 646 -22.75 2.71 36.46
N ASN A 647 -22.27 3.70 35.71
CA ASN A 647 -23.05 4.35 34.66
C ASN A 647 -23.38 3.41 33.50
N ILE A 648 -22.41 2.62 33.04
CA ILE A 648 -22.63 1.60 32.00
C ILE A 648 -23.67 0.56 32.47
N SER A 649 -23.57 0.12 33.72
CA SER A 649 -24.52 -0.84 34.30
C SER A 649 -25.93 -0.25 34.41
N LYS A 650 -26.07 1.01 34.83
CA LYS A 650 -27.35 1.74 34.85
C LYS A 650 -27.97 1.84 33.45
N VAL A 651 -27.18 2.24 32.46
CA VAL A 651 -27.65 2.34 31.06
C VAL A 651 -28.08 0.98 30.54
N ARG A 652 -27.27 -0.07 30.74
CA ARG A 652 -27.60 -1.44 30.32
C ARG A 652 -28.89 -1.94 30.96
N HIS A 653 -29.06 -1.73 32.27
CA HIS A 653 -30.28 -2.11 32.97
C HIS A 653 -31.52 -1.41 32.39
N HIS A 654 -31.43 -0.09 32.15
CA HIS A 654 -32.52 0.66 31.53
C HIS A 654 -32.82 0.19 30.10
N PHE A 655 -31.79 -0.19 29.34
CA PHE A 655 -31.94 -0.79 28.01
C PHE A 655 -32.67 -2.13 28.04
N GLU A 656 -32.38 -2.99 29.02
CA GLU A 656 -33.07 -4.28 29.22
C GLU A 656 -34.55 -4.06 29.56
N GLU A 657 -34.86 -3.07 30.40
CA GLU A 657 -36.25 -2.68 30.71
C GLU A 657 -36.98 -2.20 29.45
N LEU A 658 -36.35 -1.30 28.67
CA LEU A 658 -36.92 -0.74 27.44
C LEU A 658 -37.03 -1.75 26.31
N GLN A 659 -36.18 -2.78 26.24
CA GLN A 659 -36.16 -3.73 25.11
C GLN A 659 -37.52 -4.41 24.88
N SER A 660 -38.32 -4.58 25.94
CA SER A 660 -39.65 -5.19 25.85
C SER A 660 -40.76 -4.23 25.38
N CYS A 661 -40.54 -2.91 25.44
CA CYS A 661 -41.59 -1.90 25.30
C CYS A 661 -41.18 -0.62 24.56
N HIS A 662 -39.98 -0.54 23.99
CA HIS A 662 -39.49 0.67 23.35
C HIS A 662 -40.40 1.06 22.17
N PRO A 663 -40.94 2.29 22.13
CA PRO A 663 -41.96 2.66 21.14
C PRO A 663 -41.42 2.79 19.71
N ALA A 664 -40.12 3.12 19.56
CA ALA A 664 -39.47 3.30 18.25
C ALA A 664 -38.69 2.08 17.69
N PHE A 665 -37.98 1.32 18.53
CA PHE A 665 -37.01 0.31 18.10
C PHE A 665 -37.42 -1.09 18.56
N ASP A 666 -37.36 -2.07 17.65
CA ASP A 666 -37.66 -3.48 17.93
C ASP A 666 -36.51 -4.21 18.62
N ARG A 667 -35.28 -3.73 18.38
CA ARG A 667 -34.06 -4.27 18.98
C ARG A 667 -33.22 -3.13 19.52
N LEU A 668 -32.83 -3.27 20.78
CA LEU A 668 -31.86 -2.42 21.41
C LEU A 668 -30.64 -3.27 21.75
N ALA A 669 -29.44 -2.76 21.49
CA ALA A 669 -28.20 -3.43 21.88
C ALA A 669 -27.20 -2.41 22.44
N VAL A 670 -26.60 -2.77 23.57
CA VAL A 670 -25.52 -1.99 24.18
C VAL A 670 -24.27 -2.85 24.19
N TYR A 671 -23.21 -2.31 23.62
CA TYR A 671 -21.91 -2.95 23.57
C TYR A 671 -20.90 -2.12 24.37
N GLU A 672 -19.96 -2.82 24.99
CA GLU A 672 -18.74 -2.17 25.46
C GLU A 672 -17.87 -1.94 24.22
N ALA A 673 -17.53 -0.69 23.95
CA ALA A 673 -16.63 -0.38 22.86
C ALA A 673 -15.27 -1.02 23.16
N PRO A 674 -14.65 -1.77 22.22
CA PRO A 674 -13.25 -2.14 22.37
C PRO A 674 -12.46 -0.86 22.60
N ALA A 675 -11.43 -0.90 23.46
CA ALA A 675 -10.56 0.24 23.73
C ALA A 675 -9.96 0.70 22.40
N ALA A 676 -10.64 1.63 21.72
CA ALA A 676 -10.36 1.95 20.35
C ALA A 676 -9.04 2.71 20.32
N HIS A 677 -8.08 2.19 19.55
CA HIS A 677 -6.89 2.95 19.25
C HIS A 677 -7.28 4.11 18.32
N ASP A 678 -6.79 5.32 18.60
CA ASP A 678 -7.02 6.53 17.80
C ASP A 678 -6.79 6.35 16.28
N SER A 679 -6.00 5.34 15.90
CA SER A 679 -5.76 4.94 14.52
C SER A 679 -7.04 4.59 13.76
N ASP A 680 -8.10 4.13 14.42
CA ASP A 680 -9.30 3.62 13.77
C ASP A 680 -10.22 4.75 13.28
N ARG A 681 -10.09 5.97 13.82
CA ARG A 681 -10.91 7.12 13.40
C ARG A 681 -10.60 7.59 11.99
N LEU A 682 -9.34 7.53 11.58
CA LEU A 682 -8.95 7.83 10.20
C LEU A 682 -9.33 6.71 9.23
N GLN A 683 -9.45 5.47 9.71
CA GLN A 683 -9.94 4.35 8.90
C GLN A 683 -11.41 4.53 8.51
N ALA A 684 -12.21 5.32 9.24
CA ALA A 684 -13.58 5.63 8.82
C ALA A 684 -13.65 6.30 7.43
N PHE A 685 -12.56 6.95 6.99
CA PHE A 685 -12.43 7.52 5.65
C PHE A 685 -11.81 6.54 4.64
N ASP A 686 -11.41 5.33 5.02
CA ASP A 686 -10.92 4.35 4.04
C ASP A 686 -12.06 3.95 3.09
N LEU A 687 -11.75 3.89 1.79
CA LEU A 687 -12.69 3.45 0.76
C LEU A 687 -13.16 2.02 1.01
N ASP A 688 -12.29 1.17 1.56
CA ASP A 688 -12.64 -0.22 1.86
C ASP A 688 -13.74 -0.29 2.94
N ASN A 689 -13.75 0.68 3.85
CA ASN A 689 -14.77 0.82 4.88
C ASN A 689 -16.07 1.44 4.38
N LEU A 690 -16.05 2.21 3.28
CA LEU A 690 -17.28 2.64 2.61
C LEU A 690 -18.05 1.46 2.00
N ASP A 691 -17.36 0.36 1.70
CA ASP A 691 -17.90 -0.80 1.00
C ASP A 691 -18.52 -1.84 1.93
N ASN A 692 -17.82 -2.14 3.01
CA ASN A 692 -18.23 -3.15 3.96
C ASN A 692 -19.47 -2.69 4.73
N GLY A 693 -20.51 -3.53 4.78
CA GLY A 693 -21.59 -3.37 5.74
C GLY A 693 -20.99 -3.41 7.14
N TRP A 694 -21.33 -2.44 7.98
CA TRP A 694 -20.56 -2.11 9.19
C TRP A 694 -20.60 -3.17 10.31
N HIS A 695 -21.33 -4.28 10.15
CA HIS A 695 -21.34 -5.39 11.11
C HIS A 695 -20.01 -6.17 11.21
N VAL A 696 -18.97 -5.77 10.47
CA VAL A 696 -17.69 -6.49 10.35
C VAL A 696 -16.56 -5.86 11.20
N ILE A 697 -16.72 -4.61 11.65
CA ILE A 697 -15.81 -3.93 12.59
C ILE A 697 -16.40 -4.05 13.98
#